data_AF-A0A094A306-F1
#
_entry.id   AF-A0A094A306-F1
#
_cell.length_a   1.000
_cell.length_b   1.000
_cell.length_c   1.000
_cell.angle_alpha   90.00
_cell.angle_beta   90.00
_cell.angle_gamma   90.00
#
_symmetry.space_group_name_H-M   'P 1'
#
loop_
_entity.id
_entity.type
_entity.pdbx_description
1 polymer ?
#
loop_
_entity_poly.entity_id
_entity_poly.type
_entity_poly.pdbx_seq_one_letter_code
_entity_poly.pdbx_strand_id
1 'polypeptide(L)'
;MVSDGLHKLCTNKESVSTLLAEDPTLAPGDAWKRLYGSYVPTVKKAAVLGRDSEEHSVRAEDLQRIAECGNWGPSQPSELFLKIYHDALGPVEQDIAAAMVSPSLMSSCGVVPLTIISVVPDIMRHMSNMIVRAEKEVFLATNYWQNSVASTYITNAMKELSARAGKRGEKIVMKIIYDRGSPKQLFEPHYIVSEKEYLGDAVNIPKPEEIPNIDLQVMNYHKPMLGTYHCKYMVVDRKYAVLQSNNIQDNDNMEMMIQLEGPIVDSLYDMALISWHKALEPPLSSYNSPAAQSGIGSFGETSHHAMFQRGDVQANAIPSSRASSSGQIKTADTRGNPLQKLVPGEDAGRLESERFANLSSDAPYKPSPARNAIERAINAPHLPPLESVNAHGHLTGLNNGQKNSGRTDAVTNAYLHAGYSSLPSSIINQPPHSKPLPEHMTTDPHYDIDIAGEVARVQQSVSPNGNLTRLEATAAHLNHTKNTDFPSSIPEIPAGDEFTPYIPHAVHEPFPIAMVNRPPYGTPKNSDVYTPQNEAWLAGLRYAKKNVFIQSPTLNAEPILKGILNACERGVDVFAFICIGYNDAGELLPMQGGTNEMVSHALHESLSPEGLKHLHYHFYVGADQTRPILAKAKKRSCHVKLMIIDEEIGIQGNGNQDSQSWYHSQEINVMLQSKEVCGNWIDGLRRCQRTERYGKVDDDGVWRDAGGKEVEGAIGTDPGKFSWIKGIAGAVRRVTWRDTTLGGVGTGTKPDIYNSRYISLICQYLTITWWLHGLQTVAVMAEVLPTSAGAPSPPAKSPHNAASPPSASAAVPQDFENEHLPIESDESDIDSGFGSDIASSTTSILDSIRDYRVLNGRTYHNFNDTQYCFPNDDAANEAMDIGHQLFTLLFDGRLFLAPIGDSPQKAIDIGTGTGIWAIDFADQFPSAEVIGTDLSPTQPSFVPPNLRFELDDAQLDWTFNEHTFDYVHLRCLFGSISDWPKLYNDAFRAIKPGGWIEQVEINVQIVSDDGTVDEDHILTGWSKPFFQASEIVGKSIRLLDQTKELMLKAGFTNVVQRNYKVPIGAWSSEPKLKEVGRWSLLFCLSGMESWAMYMLINVLMWKVEDVNEYLAKVKAAFLDKKNHGYYVVGTVYGQKPL
;
A
#
# COMPACT_ATOMS: atom_id res chain seq x y z
N MET A 1 -37.49 -13.56 1.18
CA MET A 1 -38.39 -12.82 2.09
C MET A 1 -37.60 -12.13 3.17
N VAL A 2 -37.71 -10.80 3.20
CA VAL A 2 -37.16 -9.95 4.26
C VAL A 2 -37.87 -10.27 5.58
N SER A 3 -37.11 -10.50 6.64
CA SER A 3 -37.69 -10.77 7.96
C SER A 3 -38.28 -9.50 8.58
N ASP A 4 -39.23 -9.67 9.50
CA ASP A 4 -39.81 -8.57 10.27
C ASP A 4 -38.75 -7.85 11.14
N GLY A 5 -37.68 -8.56 11.52
CA GLY A 5 -36.54 -7.99 12.24
C GLY A 5 -35.74 -7.03 11.37
N LEU A 6 -35.31 -7.46 10.18
CA LEU A 6 -34.54 -6.65 9.24
C LEU A 6 -35.36 -5.45 8.73
N HIS A 7 -36.61 -5.67 8.35
CA HIS A 7 -37.54 -4.62 7.92
C HIS A 7 -37.75 -3.56 9.01
N LYS A 8 -37.89 -3.97 10.29
CA LYS A 8 -37.98 -3.04 11.42
C LYS A 8 -36.68 -2.27 11.68
N LEU A 9 -35.51 -2.85 11.43
CA LEU A 9 -34.21 -2.16 11.56
C LEU A 9 -34.07 -1.04 10.51
N CYS A 10 -34.38 -1.34 9.24
CA CYS A 10 -34.32 -0.37 8.15
C CYS A 10 -35.42 0.71 8.23
N THR A 11 -36.56 0.42 8.86
CA THR A 11 -37.65 1.40 9.05
C THR A 11 -37.63 2.11 10.41
N ASN A 12 -36.61 1.88 11.26
CA ASN A 12 -36.49 2.61 12.53
C ASN A 12 -36.14 4.09 12.29
N LYS A 13 -36.58 4.97 13.18
CA LYS A 13 -36.25 6.40 13.18
C LYS A 13 -35.01 6.74 13.99
N GLU A 14 -34.52 5.81 14.81
CA GLU A 14 -33.27 5.97 15.55
C GLU A 14 -32.07 5.51 14.71
N SER A 15 -30.98 6.26 14.83
CA SER A 15 -29.63 5.97 14.36
C SER A 15 -28.60 6.47 15.39
N VAL A 16 -27.32 6.16 15.19
CA VAL A 16 -26.23 6.73 16.01
C VAL A 16 -26.27 8.27 15.95
N SER A 17 -26.43 8.81 14.75
CA SER A 17 -26.53 10.25 14.49
C SER A 17 -27.79 10.93 15.05
N THR A 18 -28.92 10.23 15.25
CA THR A 18 -30.06 10.82 15.99
C THR A 18 -29.85 10.77 17.51
N LEU A 19 -29.20 9.73 18.05
CA LEU A 19 -28.91 9.71 19.48
C LEU A 19 -27.90 10.79 19.88
N LEU A 20 -26.89 11.05 19.05
CA LEU A 20 -25.99 12.19 19.24
C LEU A 20 -26.65 13.55 18.93
N ALA A 21 -27.84 13.56 18.32
CA ALA A 21 -28.67 14.77 18.21
C ALA A 21 -29.45 15.09 19.50
N GLU A 22 -29.76 14.06 20.32
CA GLU A 22 -30.35 14.20 21.65
C GLU A 22 -29.29 14.51 22.73
N ASP A 23 -28.15 13.80 22.69
CA ASP A 23 -27.02 13.94 23.61
C ASP A 23 -25.69 13.98 22.83
N PRO A 24 -25.17 15.17 22.48
CA PRO A 24 -23.91 15.30 21.76
C PRO A 24 -22.67 14.97 22.61
N THR A 25 -22.82 14.63 23.91
CA THR A 25 -21.73 14.16 24.76
C THR A 25 -21.58 12.63 24.72
N LEU A 26 -22.56 11.92 24.18
CA LEU A 26 -22.57 10.47 24.05
C LEU A 26 -21.52 9.99 23.03
N ALA A 27 -20.70 9.01 23.42
CA ALA A 27 -19.80 8.35 22.48
C ALA A 27 -20.59 7.54 21.42
N PRO A 28 -20.26 7.64 20.11
CA PRO A 28 -20.91 6.86 19.06
C PRO A 28 -20.90 5.35 19.29
N GLY A 29 -19.85 4.80 19.91
CA GLY A 29 -19.76 3.39 20.30
C GLY A 29 -20.78 2.99 21.37
N ASP A 30 -21.07 3.88 22.33
CA ASP A 30 -22.11 3.64 23.34
C ASP A 30 -23.53 3.92 22.78
N ALA A 31 -23.69 4.86 21.86
CA ALA A 31 -24.93 5.05 21.09
C ALA A 31 -25.26 3.79 20.25
N TRP A 32 -24.28 3.27 19.50
CA TRP A 32 -24.39 2.02 18.74
C TRP A 32 -24.77 0.83 19.66
N LYS A 33 -24.12 0.73 20.82
CA LYS A 33 -24.38 -0.30 21.83
C LYS A 33 -25.76 -0.15 22.48
N ARG A 34 -26.27 1.08 22.69
CA ARG A 34 -27.64 1.36 23.16
C ARG A 34 -28.70 0.90 22.15
N LEU A 35 -28.45 1.09 20.85
CA LEU A 35 -29.38 0.72 19.78
C LEU A 35 -29.35 -0.78 19.43
N TYR A 36 -28.15 -1.35 19.27
CA TYR A 36 -27.96 -2.66 18.63
C TYR A 36 -27.26 -3.70 19.52
N GLY A 37 -26.73 -3.31 20.69
CA GLY A 37 -25.96 -4.19 21.58
C GLY A 37 -26.75 -5.33 22.25
N SER A 38 -28.07 -5.39 22.04
CA SER A 38 -28.97 -6.47 22.47
C SER A 38 -29.56 -7.28 21.30
N TYR A 39 -29.13 -7.00 20.06
CA TYR A 39 -29.62 -7.71 18.87
C TYR A 39 -29.20 -9.19 18.87
N VAL A 40 -30.11 -10.06 18.43
CA VAL A 40 -29.88 -11.49 18.25
C VAL A 40 -30.37 -11.87 16.85
N PRO A 41 -29.47 -12.32 15.94
CA PRO A 41 -29.84 -12.71 14.58
C PRO A 41 -30.94 -13.76 14.52
N THR A 42 -31.94 -13.52 13.69
CA THR A 42 -33.08 -14.43 13.45
C THR A 42 -32.72 -15.65 12.60
N VAL A 43 -31.62 -15.59 11.84
CA VAL A 43 -31.18 -16.64 10.90
C VAL A 43 -29.77 -17.11 11.25
N LYS A 44 -29.54 -18.43 11.25
CA LYS A 44 -28.20 -19.01 11.51
C LYS A 44 -27.33 -18.97 10.25
N LYS A 45 -26.09 -18.48 10.39
CA LYS A 45 -25.06 -18.30 9.33
C LYS A 45 -24.89 -19.49 8.36
N ALA A 46 -25.07 -20.72 8.84
CA ALA A 46 -24.99 -21.93 8.02
C ALA A 46 -26.12 -22.09 6.97
N ALA A 47 -27.25 -21.40 7.10
CA ALA A 47 -28.41 -21.52 6.19
C ALA A 47 -28.32 -20.62 4.94
N VAL A 48 -27.22 -19.88 4.77
CA VAL A 48 -27.03 -18.92 3.66
C VAL A 48 -25.87 -19.31 2.74
N LEU A 49 -24.81 -19.94 3.29
CA LEU A 49 -23.62 -20.41 2.56
C LEU A 49 -23.86 -21.59 1.59
N GLY A 50 -25.11 -21.99 1.36
CA GLY A 50 -25.50 -23.09 0.47
C GLY A 50 -26.31 -22.65 -0.75
N ARG A 51 -26.16 -21.40 -1.21
CA ARG A 51 -26.99 -20.79 -2.27
C ARG A 51 -26.31 -20.70 -3.65
N ASP A 52 -25.05 -21.13 -3.77
CA ASP A 52 -24.31 -21.10 -5.04
C ASP A 52 -24.68 -22.29 -5.95
N SER A 53 -25.75 -22.16 -6.75
CA SER A 53 -25.94 -22.93 -8.00
C SER A 53 -27.17 -22.56 -8.83
N GLU A 54 -28.27 -22.09 -8.22
CA GLU A 54 -29.55 -21.86 -8.93
C GLU A 54 -29.92 -20.38 -9.10
N GLU A 55 -30.65 -20.10 -10.18
CA GLU A 55 -31.16 -18.77 -10.56
C GLU A 55 -32.14 -18.23 -9.50
N HIS A 56 -31.61 -17.43 -8.57
CA HIS A 56 -32.35 -16.97 -7.39
C HIS A 56 -33.42 -15.92 -7.77
N SER A 57 -34.61 -16.40 -8.12
CA SER A 57 -35.76 -15.55 -8.45
C SER A 57 -36.30 -14.84 -7.20
N VAL A 58 -35.73 -13.66 -6.90
CA VAL A 58 -36.24 -12.76 -5.85
C VAL A 58 -37.70 -12.45 -6.15
N ARG A 59 -38.59 -12.87 -5.24
CA ARG A 59 -40.04 -12.87 -5.44
C ARG A 59 -40.57 -11.44 -5.43
N ALA A 60 -41.64 -11.16 -6.18
CA ALA A 60 -42.21 -9.80 -6.25
C ALA A 60 -42.62 -9.24 -4.86
N GLU A 61 -43.16 -10.10 -3.98
CA GLU A 61 -43.43 -9.79 -2.57
C GLU A 61 -42.18 -9.33 -1.80
N ASP A 62 -41.04 -9.96 -2.09
CA ASP A 62 -39.77 -9.68 -1.42
C ASP A 62 -39.16 -8.37 -1.93
N LEU A 63 -39.27 -8.09 -3.23
CA LEU A 63 -38.85 -6.82 -3.83
C LEU A 63 -39.70 -5.64 -3.33
N GLN A 64 -41.03 -5.80 -3.22
CA GLN A 64 -41.89 -4.78 -2.62
C GLN A 64 -41.45 -4.49 -1.18
N ARG A 65 -41.14 -5.52 -0.39
CA ARG A 65 -40.71 -5.33 1.01
C ARG A 65 -39.30 -4.71 1.13
N ILE A 66 -38.40 -4.95 0.18
CA ILE A 66 -37.10 -4.26 0.11
C ILE A 66 -37.27 -2.79 -0.27
N ALA A 67 -38.24 -2.44 -1.13
CA ALA A 67 -38.53 -1.04 -1.45
C ALA A 67 -39.02 -0.24 -0.23
N GLU A 68 -39.56 -0.89 0.80
CA GLU A 68 -39.90 -0.26 2.09
C GLU A 68 -38.68 -0.07 3.03
N CYS A 69 -37.53 -0.70 2.74
CA CYS A 69 -36.32 -0.66 3.58
C CYS A 69 -35.36 0.51 3.25
N GLY A 70 -35.84 1.58 2.59
CA GLY A 70 -35.01 2.73 2.23
C GLY A 70 -35.81 4.00 1.95
N ASN A 71 -35.15 5.17 2.07
CA ASN A 71 -35.80 6.47 1.92
C ASN A 71 -35.47 7.14 0.56
N TRP A 72 -36.10 6.64 -0.51
CA TRP A 72 -35.75 6.96 -1.91
C TRP A 72 -36.15 8.38 -2.39
N GLY A 73 -36.85 9.16 -1.57
CA GLY A 73 -37.27 10.52 -1.90
C GLY A 73 -38.24 10.57 -3.09
N PRO A 74 -38.01 11.42 -4.12
CA PRO A 74 -38.92 11.58 -5.25
C PRO A 74 -38.79 10.45 -6.29
N SER A 75 -37.65 9.75 -6.34
CA SER A 75 -37.38 8.69 -7.30
C SER A 75 -37.75 7.32 -6.75
N GLN A 76 -38.03 6.35 -7.64
CA GLN A 76 -38.26 4.96 -7.26
C GLN A 76 -37.09 4.07 -7.72
N PRO A 77 -36.63 3.14 -6.87
CA PRO A 77 -35.67 2.11 -7.28
C PRO A 77 -36.19 1.24 -8.42
N SER A 78 -35.28 0.82 -9.30
CA SER A 78 -35.54 -0.16 -10.34
C SER A 78 -35.49 -1.59 -9.79
N GLU A 79 -36.05 -2.54 -10.53
CA GLU A 79 -36.00 -3.97 -10.18
C GLU A 79 -34.55 -4.47 -10.02
N LEU A 80 -33.61 -3.92 -10.79
CA LEU A 80 -32.19 -4.27 -10.72
C LEU A 80 -31.55 -3.75 -9.42
N PHE A 81 -31.75 -2.47 -9.09
CA PHE A 81 -31.27 -1.90 -7.83
C PHE A 81 -31.85 -2.66 -6.62
N LEU A 82 -33.16 -2.95 -6.62
CA LEU A 82 -33.82 -3.67 -5.53
C LEU A 82 -33.30 -5.11 -5.35
N LYS A 83 -32.93 -5.81 -6.43
CA LYS A 83 -32.32 -7.14 -6.36
C LYS A 83 -30.91 -7.10 -5.77
N ILE A 84 -30.09 -6.14 -6.18
CA ILE A 84 -28.73 -5.98 -5.63
C ILE A 84 -28.81 -5.53 -4.16
N TYR A 85 -29.71 -4.62 -3.82
CA TYR A 85 -29.93 -4.15 -2.45
C TYR A 85 -30.53 -5.23 -1.53
N HIS A 86 -31.40 -6.12 -2.05
CA HIS A 86 -31.89 -7.30 -1.31
C HIS A 86 -30.73 -8.18 -0.81
N ASP A 87 -29.78 -8.51 -1.69
CA ASP A 87 -28.67 -9.39 -1.35
C ASP A 87 -27.65 -8.66 -0.46
N ALA A 88 -27.36 -7.38 -0.72
CA ALA A 88 -26.51 -6.53 0.12
C ALA A 88 -27.07 -6.28 1.54
N LEU A 89 -28.39 -6.37 1.74
CA LEU A 89 -29.02 -6.31 3.07
C LEU A 89 -28.93 -7.64 3.85
N GLY A 90 -28.76 -8.77 3.17
CA GLY A 90 -28.69 -10.10 3.80
C GLY A 90 -27.61 -10.26 4.89
N PRO A 91 -26.38 -9.71 4.71
CA PRO A 91 -25.37 -9.61 5.77
C PRO A 91 -25.84 -8.90 7.04
N VAL A 92 -26.67 -7.86 6.93
CA VAL A 92 -27.10 -7.01 8.05
C VAL A 92 -28.06 -7.74 9.01
N GLU A 93 -28.81 -8.73 8.53
CA GLU A 93 -29.61 -9.63 9.38
C GLU A 93 -28.74 -10.60 10.20
N GLN A 94 -27.50 -10.88 9.78
CA GLN A 94 -26.57 -11.74 10.51
C GLN A 94 -25.63 -10.97 11.44
N ASP A 95 -25.20 -9.78 11.02
CA ASP A 95 -24.41 -8.85 11.81
C ASP A 95 -24.72 -7.41 11.38
N ILE A 96 -25.36 -6.64 12.27
CA ILE A 96 -25.72 -5.23 12.02
C ILE A 96 -24.46 -4.39 11.76
N ALA A 97 -23.31 -4.75 12.33
CA ALA A 97 -22.05 -4.03 12.11
C ALA A 97 -21.48 -4.21 10.70
N ALA A 98 -21.97 -5.18 9.91
CA ALA A 98 -21.47 -5.46 8.57
C ALA A 98 -21.62 -4.28 7.60
N ALA A 99 -22.55 -3.35 7.83
CA ALA A 99 -22.77 -2.18 6.99
C ALA A 99 -21.97 -0.92 7.40
N MET A 100 -21.34 -0.89 8.58
CA MET A 100 -20.67 0.29 9.16
C MET A 100 -21.52 1.59 9.19
N VAL A 101 -22.84 1.45 9.15
CA VAL A 101 -23.84 2.52 9.18
C VAL A 101 -25.09 1.99 9.90
N SER A 102 -25.86 2.85 10.59
CA SER A 102 -27.17 2.47 11.15
C SER A 102 -28.07 1.92 10.02
N PRO A 103 -28.76 0.76 10.18
CA PRO A 103 -29.56 0.17 9.10
C PRO A 103 -30.66 1.08 8.53
N SER A 104 -31.20 1.98 9.35
CA SER A 104 -32.15 3.04 9.01
C SER A 104 -31.59 4.14 8.09
N LEU A 105 -30.25 4.21 7.97
CA LEU A 105 -29.51 5.12 7.09
C LEU A 105 -28.65 4.36 6.06
N MET A 106 -28.82 3.04 5.93
CA MET A 106 -28.08 2.26 4.93
C MET A 106 -28.50 2.61 3.49
N SER A 107 -29.73 3.10 3.27
CA SER A 107 -30.16 3.57 1.95
C SER A 107 -31.13 4.76 2.01
N SER A 108 -30.98 5.65 1.05
CA SER A 108 -31.73 6.90 0.94
C SER A 108 -31.70 7.41 -0.50
N CYS A 109 -31.67 8.73 -0.71
CA CYS A 109 -31.45 9.35 -2.00
C CYS A 109 -30.46 10.51 -1.91
N GLY A 110 -29.90 10.91 -3.04
CA GLY A 110 -29.03 12.07 -3.15
C GLY A 110 -28.78 12.48 -4.59
N VAL A 111 -27.87 13.43 -4.78
CA VAL A 111 -27.38 13.85 -6.09
C VAL A 111 -25.86 13.85 -6.15
N VAL A 112 -25.31 13.76 -7.37
CA VAL A 112 -23.87 13.83 -7.65
C VAL A 112 -23.62 15.01 -8.57
N PRO A 113 -23.27 16.22 -8.06
CA PRO A 113 -23.11 17.40 -8.91
C PRO A 113 -21.78 17.43 -9.66
N LEU A 114 -20.74 16.74 -9.15
CA LEU A 114 -19.41 16.65 -9.73
C LEU A 114 -18.82 15.25 -9.55
N THR A 115 -18.24 14.73 -10.62
CA THR A 115 -17.26 13.63 -10.60
C THR A 115 -15.90 14.18 -11.05
N ILE A 116 -14.81 13.70 -10.45
CA ILE A 116 -13.43 13.94 -10.91
C ILE A 116 -12.82 12.58 -11.29
N ILE A 117 -12.22 12.49 -12.47
CA ILE A 117 -11.37 11.36 -12.90
C ILE A 117 -10.03 11.95 -13.33
N SER A 118 -9.06 12.01 -12.40
CA SER A 118 -7.82 12.75 -12.57
C SER A 118 -6.74 12.31 -11.56
N VAL A 119 -5.60 13.01 -11.55
CA VAL A 119 -4.51 12.82 -10.59
C VAL A 119 -4.83 13.40 -9.20
N VAL A 120 -4.14 12.91 -8.17
CA VAL A 120 -4.34 13.30 -6.76
C VAL A 120 -4.42 14.82 -6.52
N PRO A 121 -3.56 15.69 -7.11
CA PRO A 121 -3.68 17.15 -6.95
C PRO A 121 -5.05 17.73 -7.27
N ASP A 122 -5.76 17.21 -8.28
CA ASP A 122 -7.10 17.70 -8.65
C ASP A 122 -8.16 17.36 -7.60
N ILE A 123 -8.08 16.17 -7.02
CA ILE A 123 -8.92 15.76 -5.89
C ILE A 123 -8.60 16.64 -4.68
N MET A 124 -7.32 16.87 -4.38
CA MET A 124 -6.91 17.75 -3.28
C MET A 124 -7.35 19.21 -3.46
N ARG A 125 -7.33 19.74 -4.68
CA ARG A 125 -7.84 21.09 -5.02
C ARG A 125 -9.33 21.23 -4.70
N HIS A 126 -10.15 20.28 -5.14
CA HIS A 126 -11.59 20.31 -4.85
C HIS A 126 -11.87 20.15 -3.35
N MET A 127 -11.20 19.22 -2.66
CA MET A 127 -11.31 19.09 -1.20
C MET A 127 -10.88 20.37 -0.47
N SER A 128 -9.82 21.03 -0.95
CA SER A 128 -9.35 22.32 -0.42
C SER A 128 -10.37 23.45 -0.62
N ASN A 129 -11.05 23.48 -1.77
CA ASN A 129 -12.15 24.41 -2.04
C ASN A 129 -13.33 24.16 -1.08
N MET A 130 -13.74 22.91 -0.87
CA MET A 130 -14.80 22.57 0.09
C MET A 130 -14.43 22.96 1.53
N ILE A 131 -13.20 22.66 1.97
CA ILE A 131 -12.69 23.03 3.29
C ILE A 131 -12.75 24.55 3.48
N VAL A 132 -12.27 25.33 2.51
CA VAL A 132 -12.26 26.81 2.58
C VAL A 132 -13.66 27.44 2.49
N ARG A 133 -14.67 26.69 2.03
CA ARG A 133 -16.08 27.09 2.03
C ARG A 133 -16.82 26.75 3.35
N ALA A 134 -16.23 25.96 4.25
CA ALA A 134 -16.92 25.45 5.44
C ALA A 134 -17.39 26.55 6.42
N GLU A 135 -18.59 26.35 6.97
CA GLU A 135 -19.26 27.27 7.90
C GLU A 135 -19.18 26.84 9.36
N LYS A 136 -19.12 25.53 9.64
CA LYS A 136 -19.29 24.95 10.99
C LYS A 136 -18.36 23.78 11.30
N GLU A 137 -18.13 22.88 10.33
CA GLU A 137 -17.37 21.64 10.57
C GLU A 137 -16.81 20.96 9.31
N VAL A 138 -15.74 20.19 9.52
CA VAL A 138 -15.18 19.26 8.52
C VAL A 138 -14.81 17.94 9.21
N PHE A 139 -15.33 16.82 8.72
CA PHE A 139 -14.84 15.47 9.05
C PHE A 139 -14.10 14.89 7.85
N LEU A 140 -12.81 14.59 8.00
CA LEU A 140 -11.92 14.13 6.93
C LEU A 140 -11.34 12.74 7.24
N ALA A 141 -11.60 11.78 6.35
CA ALA A 141 -11.09 10.43 6.41
C ALA A 141 -10.15 10.13 5.23
N THR A 142 -8.99 9.57 5.52
CA THR A 142 -8.09 8.94 4.53
C THR A 142 -7.60 7.63 5.11
N ASN A 143 -7.19 6.67 4.27
CA ASN A 143 -6.48 5.51 4.82
C ASN A 143 -5.08 5.94 5.26
N TYR A 144 -4.31 6.56 4.37
CA TYR A 144 -2.96 7.01 4.68
C TYR A 144 -2.83 8.53 4.53
N TRP A 145 -2.04 9.12 5.43
CA TRP A 145 -1.63 10.52 5.41
C TRP A 145 -0.11 10.59 5.43
N GLN A 146 0.46 11.36 4.51
CA GLN A 146 1.89 11.67 4.42
C GLN A 146 2.07 13.18 4.21
N ASN A 147 3.01 13.79 4.93
CA ASN A 147 3.50 15.14 4.63
C ASN A 147 4.04 15.19 3.19
N SER A 148 3.35 15.93 2.32
CA SER A 148 3.45 15.81 0.85
C SER A 148 2.87 17.05 0.14
N VAL A 149 3.05 17.17 -1.17
CA VAL A 149 2.33 18.20 -1.97
C VAL A 149 0.82 18.00 -1.83
N ALA A 150 0.35 16.75 -1.86
CA ALA A 150 -1.05 16.39 -1.63
C ALA A 150 -1.58 16.88 -0.27
N SER A 151 -0.87 16.63 0.84
CA SER A 151 -1.29 17.14 2.16
C SER A 151 -1.19 18.66 2.24
N THR A 152 -0.22 19.28 1.56
CA THR A 152 0.00 20.74 1.60
C THR A 152 -1.18 21.53 1.03
N TYR A 153 -1.89 21.01 0.03
CA TYR A 153 -3.16 21.60 -0.42
C TYR A 153 -4.18 21.66 0.75
N ILE A 154 -4.35 20.56 1.47
CA ILE A 154 -5.27 20.45 2.61
C ILE A 154 -4.84 21.34 3.79
N THR A 155 -3.54 21.37 4.14
CA THR A 155 -3.06 22.18 5.28
C THR A 155 -3.05 23.67 4.98
N ASN A 156 -2.86 24.08 3.72
CA ASN A 156 -3.11 25.46 3.27
C ASN A 156 -4.60 25.82 3.38
N ALA A 157 -5.50 24.91 2.98
CA ALA A 157 -6.94 25.10 3.07
C ALA A 157 -7.40 25.27 4.54
N MET A 158 -6.82 24.53 5.48
CA MET A 158 -7.07 24.69 6.92
C MET A 158 -6.65 26.09 7.43
N LYS A 159 -5.51 26.62 6.98
CA LYS A 159 -5.04 27.96 7.37
C LYS A 159 -5.94 29.06 6.81
N GLU A 160 -6.36 28.94 5.55
CA GLU A 160 -7.32 29.88 4.93
C GLU A 160 -8.72 29.79 5.59
N LEU A 161 -9.23 28.58 5.86
CA LEU A 161 -10.48 28.37 6.58
C LEU A 161 -10.44 29.05 7.97
N SER A 162 -9.36 28.85 8.74
CA SER A 162 -9.18 29.53 10.02
C SER A 162 -9.17 31.05 9.88
N ALA A 163 -8.49 31.60 8.86
CA ALA A 163 -8.48 33.04 8.60
C ALA A 163 -9.88 33.58 8.25
N ARG A 164 -10.67 32.84 7.46
CA ARG A 164 -12.06 33.19 7.10
C ARG A 164 -13.00 33.10 8.31
N ALA A 165 -12.97 32.00 9.07
CA ALA A 165 -13.76 31.84 10.28
C ALA A 165 -13.47 32.97 11.30
N GLY A 166 -12.20 33.34 11.48
CA GLY A 166 -11.81 34.49 12.30
C GLY A 166 -12.38 35.83 11.81
N LYS A 167 -12.46 36.05 10.49
CA LYS A 167 -13.12 37.23 9.90
C LYS A 167 -14.65 37.21 10.05
N ARG A 168 -15.27 36.03 10.18
CA ARG A 168 -16.71 35.86 10.47
C ARG A 168 -17.03 35.94 11.98
N GLY A 169 -16.02 35.74 12.85
CA GLY A 169 -16.20 35.66 14.30
C GLY A 169 -16.61 34.27 14.79
N GLU A 170 -16.28 33.24 14.02
CA GLU A 170 -16.74 31.86 14.19
C GLU A 170 -15.60 30.89 14.54
N LYS A 171 -15.98 29.70 15.03
CA LYS A 171 -15.11 28.56 15.34
C LYS A 171 -15.59 27.35 14.54
N ILE A 172 -14.68 26.64 13.88
CA ILE A 172 -14.98 25.47 13.05
C ILE A 172 -14.50 24.21 13.76
N VAL A 173 -15.33 23.17 13.86
CA VAL A 173 -14.90 21.88 14.44
C VAL A 173 -14.33 20.99 13.34
N MET A 174 -13.05 20.62 13.44
CA MET A 174 -12.41 19.74 12.45
C MET A 174 -12.00 18.40 13.08
N LYS A 175 -12.42 17.31 12.44
CA LYS A 175 -12.06 15.94 12.80
C LYS A 175 -11.27 15.30 11.66
N ILE A 176 -10.11 14.72 11.95
CA ILE A 176 -9.30 13.99 10.97
C ILE A 176 -9.10 12.56 11.47
N ILE A 177 -9.37 11.56 10.63
CA ILE A 177 -9.11 10.13 10.93
C ILE A 177 -8.24 9.51 9.85
N TYR A 178 -7.21 8.78 10.26
CA TYR A 178 -6.34 8.01 9.36
C TYR A 178 -5.90 6.66 9.96
N ASP A 179 -5.26 5.82 9.15
CA ASP A 179 -4.54 4.60 9.56
C ASP A 179 -3.03 4.79 9.36
N ARG A 180 -2.30 4.89 10.47
CA ARG A 180 -0.84 4.76 10.52
C ARG A 180 -0.49 3.77 11.61
N GLY A 181 -0.26 2.51 11.24
CA GLY A 181 0.03 1.41 12.17
C GLY A 181 1.02 1.80 13.28
N SER A 182 0.58 1.65 14.53
CA SER A 182 1.26 2.14 15.73
C SER A 182 1.10 1.13 16.87
N PRO A 183 2.13 0.83 17.69
CA PRO A 183 2.03 -0.15 18.77
C PRO A 183 0.90 0.10 19.78
N LYS A 184 0.46 1.37 19.90
CA LYS A 184 -0.69 1.79 20.71
C LYS A 184 -1.97 1.01 20.34
N GLN A 185 -2.13 0.67 19.06
CA GLN A 185 -3.32 0.04 18.49
C GLN A 185 -3.44 -1.46 18.81
N LEU A 186 -2.42 -2.08 19.44
CA LEU A 186 -2.56 -3.39 20.09
C LEU A 186 -3.54 -3.36 21.27
N PHE A 187 -3.66 -2.21 21.95
CA PHE A 187 -4.49 -2.05 23.16
C PHE A 187 -5.67 -1.11 22.91
N GLU A 188 -5.47 -0.06 22.11
CA GLU A 188 -6.49 0.92 21.78
C GLU A 188 -6.56 1.15 20.26
N PRO A 189 -7.41 0.39 19.53
CA PRO A 189 -7.54 0.49 18.08
C PRO A 189 -7.81 1.91 17.57
N HIS A 190 -8.66 2.68 18.27
CA HIS A 190 -8.99 4.08 17.98
C HIS A 190 -8.35 5.00 19.03
N TYR A 191 -7.14 5.53 18.78
CA TYR A 191 -6.50 6.47 19.70
C TYR A 191 -6.51 7.90 19.17
N ILE A 192 -6.62 8.86 20.10
CA ILE A 192 -6.53 10.29 19.76
C ILE A 192 -5.05 10.64 19.61
N VAL A 193 -4.69 11.17 18.44
CA VAL A 193 -3.32 11.56 18.11
C VAL A 193 -3.00 12.85 18.86
N SER A 194 -1.88 12.86 19.59
CA SER A 194 -1.45 14.05 20.32
C SER A 194 -0.89 15.10 19.37
N GLU A 195 -0.91 16.37 19.79
CA GLU A 195 -0.34 17.48 19.03
C GLU A 195 1.11 17.20 18.60
N LYS A 196 1.97 16.76 19.51
CA LYS A 196 3.36 16.36 19.19
C LYS A 196 3.43 15.33 18.05
N GLU A 197 2.46 14.44 17.93
CA GLU A 197 2.45 13.35 16.95
C GLU A 197 1.93 13.81 15.58
N TYR A 198 0.90 14.66 15.50
CA TYR A 198 0.44 15.22 14.22
C TYR A 198 1.27 16.39 13.70
N LEU A 199 2.03 17.08 14.57
CA LEU A 199 3.01 18.10 14.20
C LEU A 199 4.34 17.51 13.70
N GLY A 200 4.57 16.20 13.84
CA GLY A 200 5.81 15.56 13.40
C GLY A 200 5.93 15.47 11.87
N ASP A 201 7.18 15.46 11.37
CA ASP A 201 7.56 15.54 9.95
C ASP A 201 6.81 14.58 9.01
N ALA A 202 6.31 13.46 9.50
CA ALA A 202 5.56 12.46 8.73
C ALA A 202 4.10 12.87 8.43
N VAL A 203 3.52 13.77 9.23
CA VAL A 203 2.11 14.18 9.20
C VAL A 203 1.96 15.68 8.93
N ASN A 204 2.69 16.53 9.67
CA ASN A 204 2.81 17.98 9.42
C ASN A 204 1.46 18.71 9.24
N ILE A 205 0.50 18.43 10.12
CA ILE A 205 -0.77 19.17 10.21
C ILE A 205 -0.48 20.54 10.91
N PRO A 206 -1.19 21.65 10.58
CA PRO A 206 -0.89 22.98 11.12
C PRO A 206 -0.92 23.07 12.65
N LYS A 207 -0.12 23.97 13.21
CA LYS A 207 -0.11 24.24 14.65
C LYS A 207 -1.37 24.99 15.10
N PRO A 208 -1.83 24.83 16.36
CA PRO A 208 -2.98 25.57 16.88
C PRO A 208 -2.90 27.10 16.71
N GLU A 209 -1.69 27.69 16.74
CA GLU A 209 -1.50 29.14 16.51
C GLU A 209 -1.61 29.55 15.03
N GLU A 210 -1.46 28.62 14.09
CA GLU A 210 -1.70 28.84 12.66
C GLU A 210 -3.18 28.67 12.28
N ILE A 211 -3.92 27.85 13.04
CA ILE A 211 -5.35 27.58 12.83
C ILE A 211 -6.22 27.94 14.05
N PRO A 212 -6.08 29.14 14.68
CA PRO A 212 -6.71 29.45 15.96
C PRO A 212 -8.24 29.41 15.96
N ASN A 213 -8.89 29.52 14.79
CA ASN A 213 -10.34 29.47 14.64
C ASN A 213 -10.86 28.08 14.25
N ILE A 214 -10.02 27.04 14.33
CA ILE A 214 -10.39 25.64 14.15
C ILE A 214 -10.16 24.88 15.47
N ASP A 215 -11.19 24.17 15.93
CA ASP A 215 -11.09 23.21 17.03
C ASP A 215 -10.81 21.81 16.44
N LEU A 216 -9.53 21.50 16.29
CA LEU A 216 -9.03 20.29 15.65
C LEU A 216 -8.94 19.11 16.63
N GLN A 217 -9.40 17.93 16.21
CA GLN A 217 -9.11 16.65 16.86
C GLN A 217 -8.68 15.62 15.81
N VAL A 218 -7.59 14.89 16.06
CA VAL A 218 -7.04 13.90 15.13
C VAL A 218 -7.09 12.49 15.75
N MET A 219 -7.45 11.49 14.96
CA MET A 219 -7.56 10.09 15.37
C MET A 219 -6.75 9.18 14.45
N ASN A 220 -6.13 8.15 15.03
CA ASN A 220 -5.47 7.09 14.30
C ASN A 220 -6.17 5.76 14.61
N TYR A 221 -6.76 5.14 13.58
CA TYR A 221 -7.51 3.89 13.67
C TYR A 221 -6.83 2.76 12.89
N HIS A 222 -6.49 1.68 13.58
CA HIS A 222 -6.07 0.40 13.00
C HIS A 222 -6.62 -0.76 13.82
N LYS A 223 -6.90 -1.91 13.20
CA LYS A 223 -7.39 -3.12 13.87
C LYS A 223 -6.46 -4.31 13.59
N PRO A 224 -5.47 -4.58 14.46
CA PRO A 224 -4.54 -5.69 14.28
C PRO A 224 -5.26 -7.04 14.00
N MET A 225 -4.74 -7.92 13.14
CA MET A 225 -3.40 -7.87 12.51
C MET A 225 -3.40 -7.53 11.02
N LEU A 226 -4.54 -7.70 10.31
CA LEU A 226 -4.71 -7.32 8.90
C LEU A 226 -5.78 -6.22 8.68
N GLY A 227 -6.51 -5.84 9.75
CA GLY A 227 -7.69 -5.00 9.71
C GLY A 227 -7.34 -3.52 9.56
N THR A 228 -7.02 -3.13 8.32
CA THR A 228 -6.69 -1.75 7.97
C THR A 228 -7.97 -0.90 7.91
N TYR A 229 -7.98 0.29 8.53
CA TYR A 229 -9.01 1.30 8.28
C TYR A 229 -8.75 1.91 6.91
N HIS A 230 -9.31 1.30 5.88
CA HIS A 230 -9.01 1.66 4.50
C HIS A 230 -10.00 2.70 3.95
N CYS A 231 -10.68 3.52 4.75
CA CYS A 231 -11.72 4.44 4.25
C CYS A 231 -11.20 5.82 3.77
N LYS A 232 -11.80 6.38 2.72
CA LYS A 232 -11.36 7.64 2.07
C LYS A 232 -12.56 8.51 1.67
N TYR A 233 -12.91 9.49 2.49
CA TYR A 233 -14.06 10.38 2.27
C TYR A 233 -13.92 11.69 3.08
N MET A 234 -14.77 12.67 2.81
CA MET A 234 -14.89 13.87 3.65
C MET A 234 -16.35 14.30 3.74
N VAL A 235 -16.78 14.83 4.89
CA VAL A 235 -18.10 15.43 5.12
C VAL A 235 -17.89 16.87 5.58
N VAL A 236 -18.63 17.81 4.99
CA VAL A 236 -18.54 19.25 5.29
C VAL A 236 -19.92 19.78 5.69
N ASP A 237 -19.98 20.43 6.85
CA ASP A 237 -21.17 21.04 7.47
C ASP A 237 -22.39 20.12 7.63
N ARG A 238 -22.23 18.80 7.45
CA ARG A 238 -23.30 17.80 7.26
C ARG A 238 -24.25 18.15 6.09
N LYS A 239 -23.74 18.84 5.07
CA LYS A 239 -24.48 19.25 3.88
C LYS A 239 -23.90 18.64 2.60
N TYR A 240 -22.57 18.54 2.54
CA TYR A 240 -21.82 17.99 1.43
C TYR A 240 -20.98 16.81 1.90
N ALA A 241 -20.76 15.84 1.02
CA ALA A 241 -19.70 14.85 1.18
C ALA A 241 -18.93 14.61 -0.13
N VAL A 242 -17.72 14.06 -0.03
CA VAL A 242 -16.98 13.49 -1.15
C VAL A 242 -16.47 12.10 -0.81
N LEU A 243 -16.39 11.23 -1.81
CA LEU A 243 -15.93 9.85 -1.70
C LEU A 243 -14.88 9.58 -2.78
N GLN A 244 -13.64 9.29 -2.38
CA GLN A 244 -12.48 9.23 -3.27
C GLN A 244 -11.67 7.93 -3.19
N SER A 245 -11.01 7.55 -4.28
CA SER A 245 -10.15 6.36 -4.30
C SER A 245 -8.75 6.56 -3.71
N ASN A 246 -8.29 7.81 -3.60
CA ASN A 246 -6.89 8.15 -3.27
C ASN A 246 -6.62 8.40 -1.78
N ASN A 247 -5.37 8.15 -1.38
CA ASN A 247 -4.81 8.61 -0.11
C ASN A 247 -4.32 10.08 -0.20
N ILE A 248 -4.10 10.70 0.96
CA ILE A 248 -3.45 12.00 1.08
C ILE A 248 -1.93 11.75 1.12
N GLN A 249 -1.36 11.51 -0.07
CA GLN A 249 0.06 11.20 -0.30
C GLN A 249 0.43 11.59 -1.74
N ASP A 250 1.68 11.95 -2.01
CA ASP A 250 2.11 12.22 -3.38
C ASP A 250 2.19 10.95 -4.22
N ASN A 251 1.40 10.90 -5.27
CA ASN A 251 1.52 9.96 -6.38
C ASN A 251 0.74 10.50 -7.59
N ASP A 252 1.20 10.15 -8.79
CA ASP A 252 0.59 10.60 -10.05
C ASP A 252 -0.40 9.56 -10.63
N ASN A 253 -1.06 8.77 -9.78
CA ASN A 253 -2.05 7.80 -10.25
C ASN A 253 -3.31 8.50 -10.77
N MET A 254 -3.97 7.87 -11.75
CA MET A 254 -5.33 8.21 -12.16
C MET A 254 -6.32 7.68 -11.11
N GLU A 255 -7.06 8.58 -10.47
CA GLU A 255 -7.94 8.36 -9.32
C GLU A 255 -9.35 8.89 -9.63
N MET A 256 -10.34 8.54 -8.81
CA MET A 256 -11.73 9.00 -8.95
C MET A 256 -12.29 9.54 -7.63
N MET A 257 -13.06 10.62 -7.73
CA MET A 257 -13.87 11.17 -6.64
C MET A 257 -15.27 11.51 -7.16
N ILE A 258 -16.30 11.37 -6.31
CA ILE A 258 -17.62 11.96 -6.50
C ILE A 258 -17.96 12.91 -5.34
N GLN A 259 -18.64 14.01 -5.64
CA GLN A 259 -19.37 14.83 -4.64
C GLN A 259 -20.77 14.23 -4.44
N LEU A 260 -21.27 14.25 -3.21
CA LEU A 260 -22.58 13.73 -2.80
C LEU A 260 -23.34 14.77 -1.97
N GLU A 261 -24.62 14.97 -2.28
CA GLU A 261 -25.51 15.89 -1.58
C GLU A 261 -26.91 15.31 -1.34
N GLY A 262 -27.64 15.88 -0.37
CA GLY A 262 -28.96 15.43 0.03
C GLY A 262 -28.94 14.37 1.14
N PRO A 263 -30.05 13.63 1.37
CA PRO A 263 -30.19 12.67 2.48
C PRO A 263 -29.06 11.64 2.63
N ILE A 264 -28.40 11.24 1.54
CA ILE A 264 -27.23 10.34 1.59
C ILE A 264 -26.07 10.86 2.46
N VAL A 265 -25.93 12.17 2.64
CA VAL A 265 -24.89 12.75 3.50
C VAL A 265 -25.14 12.44 4.99
N ASP A 266 -26.39 12.20 5.41
CA ASP A 266 -26.67 11.68 6.76
C ASP A 266 -26.11 10.26 6.95
N SER A 267 -26.10 9.43 5.88
CA SER A 267 -25.52 8.08 5.90
C SER A 267 -23.99 8.10 6.05
N LEU A 268 -23.30 9.00 5.34
CA LEU A 268 -21.85 9.17 5.48
C LEU A 268 -21.48 9.81 6.83
N TYR A 269 -22.30 10.72 7.34
CA TYR A 269 -22.14 11.31 8.68
C TYR A 269 -22.33 10.27 9.80
N ASP A 270 -23.31 9.37 9.68
CA ASP A 270 -23.52 8.26 10.63
C ASP A 270 -22.34 7.27 10.60
N MET A 271 -21.83 6.94 9.41
CA MET A 271 -20.60 6.15 9.25
C MET A 271 -19.36 6.84 9.82
N ALA A 272 -19.26 8.17 9.73
CA ALA A 272 -18.19 8.97 10.35
C ALA A 272 -18.19 8.83 11.87
N LEU A 273 -19.36 8.98 12.50
CA LEU A 273 -19.52 8.77 13.94
C LEU A 273 -19.18 7.33 14.34
N ILE A 274 -19.68 6.32 13.62
CA ILE A 274 -19.42 4.90 13.91
C ILE A 274 -17.92 4.57 13.78
N SER A 275 -17.25 5.11 12.75
CA SER A 275 -15.80 4.94 12.53
C SER A 275 -14.93 5.71 13.52
N TRP A 276 -15.46 6.80 14.10
CA TRP A 276 -14.78 7.56 15.15
C TRP A 276 -14.90 6.89 16.53
N HIS A 277 -16.05 6.25 16.82
CA HIS A 277 -16.31 5.39 17.98
C HIS A 277 -16.31 6.08 19.38
N LYS A 278 -15.36 6.96 19.67
CA LYS A 278 -15.16 7.68 20.93
C LYS A 278 -16.00 8.96 21.03
N ALA A 279 -16.13 9.51 22.24
CA ALA A 279 -16.66 10.86 22.42
C ALA A 279 -15.92 11.88 21.53
N LEU A 280 -16.66 12.86 21.01
CA LEU A 280 -16.12 13.92 20.15
C LEU A 280 -15.88 15.16 21.01
N GLU A 281 -14.64 15.64 21.04
CA GLU A 281 -14.23 16.76 21.89
C GLU A 281 -13.59 17.86 21.02
N PRO A 282 -14.26 19.02 20.82
CA PRO A 282 -15.70 19.24 21.03
C PRO A 282 -16.56 18.39 20.07
N PRO A 283 -17.89 18.28 20.31
CA PRO A 283 -18.82 17.62 19.38
C PRO A 283 -18.87 18.30 18.01
N LEU A 284 -19.25 17.57 16.97
CA LEU A 284 -19.46 18.08 15.61
C LEU A 284 -20.65 19.06 15.58
N SER A 285 -20.39 20.31 15.21
CA SER A 285 -21.33 21.45 15.20
C SER A 285 -22.71 21.20 14.58
N SER A 286 -22.81 20.31 13.58
CA SER A 286 -24.04 19.96 12.85
C SER A 286 -24.75 18.71 13.39
N TYR A 287 -24.48 18.29 14.64
CA TYR A 287 -25.13 17.13 15.26
C TYR A 287 -26.67 17.17 15.19
N ASN A 288 -27.28 18.35 15.22
CA ASN A 288 -28.73 18.58 15.20
C ASN A 288 -29.29 19.11 13.87
N SER A 289 -28.50 19.20 12.80
CA SER A 289 -28.96 19.65 11.47
C SER A 289 -28.74 18.58 10.39
N PRO A 290 -29.68 17.62 10.21
CA PRO A 290 -29.57 16.56 9.22
C PRO A 290 -29.51 17.08 7.77
N ALA A 291 -28.77 16.38 6.92
CA ALA A 291 -28.67 16.67 5.49
C ALA A 291 -30.05 16.60 4.81
N ALA A 292 -30.88 15.63 5.21
CA ALA A 292 -32.25 15.46 4.73
C ALA A 292 -33.19 16.66 5.00
N GLN A 293 -32.78 17.64 5.80
CA GLN A 293 -33.52 18.89 6.06
C GLN A 293 -32.87 20.13 5.42
N SER A 294 -31.64 20.01 4.91
CA SER A 294 -30.81 21.13 4.45
C SER A 294 -30.96 21.46 2.95
N GLY A 295 -31.68 20.62 2.20
CA GLY A 295 -31.83 20.75 0.75
C GLY A 295 -30.58 20.35 -0.03
N ILE A 296 -30.56 20.64 -1.33
CA ILE A 296 -29.38 20.50 -2.19
C ILE A 296 -28.69 21.87 -2.29
N GLY A 297 -27.37 21.88 -2.16
CA GLY A 297 -26.51 23.05 -2.28
C GLY A 297 -26.24 23.39 -3.75
N SER A 298 -25.36 22.64 -4.43
CA SER A 298 -24.78 23.13 -5.69
C SER A 298 -25.74 23.14 -6.88
N PHE A 299 -26.76 22.28 -6.92
CA PHE A 299 -27.86 22.44 -7.89
C PHE A 299 -28.76 23.65 -7.62
N GLY A 300 -28.66 24.31 -6.47
CA GLY A 300 -29.29 25.61 -6.22
C GLY A 300 -28.54 26.81 -6.84
N GLU A 301 -27.32 26.61 -7.32
CA GLU A 301 -26.44 27.69 -7.79
C GLU A 301 -26.77 28.10 -9.23
N THR A 302 -26.85 29.41 -9.48
CA THR A 302 -27.09 29.98 -10.83
C THR A 302 -25.93 29.70 -11.78
N SER A 303 -24.69 29.62 -11.27
CA SER A 303 -23.49 29.31 -12.05
C SER A 303 -23.47 27.85 -12.49
N HIS A 304 -23.87 26.90 -11.64
CA HIS A 304 -24.00 25.49 -12.02
C HIS A 304 -24.95 25.30 -13.21
N HIS A 305 -26.13 25.92 -13.16
CA HIS A 305 -27.07 25.95 -14.29
C HIS A 305 -26.49 26.60 -15.57
N ALA A 306 -25.69 27.66 -15.43
CA ALA A 306 -25.18 28.43 -16.55
C ALA A 306 -24.19 27.63 -17.42
N MET A 307 -23.38 26.75 -16.82
CA MET A 307 -22.43 25.88 -17.51
C MET A 307 -23.09 25.12 -18.67
N PHE A 308 -24.24 24.49 -18.38
CA PHE A 308 -24.97 23.64 -19.32
C PHE A 308 -25.82 24.46 -20.32
N GLN A 309 -26.44 25.54 -19.85
CA GLN A 309 -27.41 26.29 -20.67
C GLN A 309 -26.79 27.29 -21.65
N ARG A 310 -25.58 27.79 -21.38
CA ARG A 310 -24.97 28.90 -22.14
C ARG A 310 -23.65 28.56 -22.82
N GLY A 311 -23.00 27.46 -22.44
CA GLY A 311 -21.67 27.10 -22.96
C GLY A 311 -20.57 28.09 -22.55
N ASP A 312 -20.82 28.89 -21.51
CA ASP A 312 -19.95 29.93 -20.93
C ASP A 312 -19.80 29.64 -19.43
N VAL A 313 -18.57 29.56 -18.95
CA VAL A 313 -18.24 29.27 -17.55
C VAL A 313 -17.42 30.43 -17.00
N GLN A 314 -18.12 31.42 -16.45
CA GLN A 314 -17.47 32.58 -15.84
C GLN A 314 -16.92 32.18 -14.48
N ALA A 315 -15.59 32.11 -14.36
CA ALA A 315 -14.94 31.90 -13.09
C ALA A 315 -15.18 33.10 -12.17
N ASN A 316 -16.09 32.91 -11.20
CA ASN A 316 -16.45 33.91 -10.19
C ASN A 316 -15.37 34.03 -9.09
N ALA A 317 -14.11 34.20 -9.49
CA ALA A 317 -13.08 34.67 -8.59
C ALA A 317 -13.51 36.04 -8.01
N ILE A 318 -13.38 36.21 -6.69
CA ILE A 318 -13.94 37.35 -5.92
C ILE A 318 -13.57 38.69 -6.60
N PRO A 319 -14.50 39.42 -7.23
CA PRO A 319 -14.12 40.46 -8.19
C PRO A 319 -13.52 41.72 -7.56
N SER A 320 -12.31 42.08 -7.99
CA SER A 320 -11.70 43.38 -7.70
C SER A 320 -12.33 44.49 -8.55
N SER A 321 -13.48 44.98 -8.07
CA SER A 321 -14.30 46.08 -8.61
C SER A 321 -15.04 45.82 -9.92
N ARG A 322 -16.16 46.54 -10.11
CA ARG A 322 -16.79 46.75 -11.41
C ARG A 322 -17.01 48.25 -11.60
N ALA A 323 -16.38 48.83 -12.61
CA ALA A 323 -16.42 50.26 -12.86
C ALA A 323 -17.83 50.75 -13.22
N SER A 324 -18.13 52.00 -12.89
CA SER A 324 -19.44 52.61 -13.11
C SER A 324 -19.68 52.99 -14.58
N SER A 325 -20.90 52.75 -15.05
CA SER A 325 -21.48 53.50 -16.16
C SER A 325 -22.95 53.79 -15.86
N SER A 326 -23.38 55.03 -16.09
CA SER A 326 -24.71 55.52 -15.72
C SER A 326 -25.67 55.40 -16.90
N GLY A 327 -26.75 54.64 -16.71
CA GLY A 327 -27.81 54.48 -17.72
C GLY A 327 -29.18 54.37 -17.05
N GLN A 328 -30.05 55.36 -17.28
CA GLN A 328 -31.42 55.34 -16.76
C GLN A 328 -32.29 54.37 -17.56
N ILE A 329 -32.93 53.41 -16.90
CA ILE A 329 -34.18 52.80 -17.35
C ILE A 329 -35.20 52.91 -16.21
N LYS A 330 -36.45 53.22 -16.55
CA LYS A 330 -37.50 53.59 -15.60
C LYS A 330 -38.22 52.39 -15.01
N THR A 331 -38.80 52.59 -13.83
CA THR A 331 -39.66 51.63 -13.13
C THR A 331 -40.98 51.37 -13.85
N ALA A 332 -41.48 50.14 -13.69
CA ALA A 332 -42.89 49.78 -13.83
C ALA A 332 -43.24 48.84 -12.66
N ASP A 333 -44.39 49.05 -12.02
CA ASP A 333 -44.83 48.37 -10.79
C ASP A 333 -45.81 47.22 -11.12
N THR A 334 -45.74 46.09 -10.39
CA THR A 334 -46.88 45.61 -9.56
C THR A 334 -46.51 44.44 -8.62
N ARG A 335 -46.29 44.76 -7.33
CA ARG A 335 -46.79 44.05 -6.12
C ARG A 335 -46.62 42.52 -5.95
N GLY A 336 -45.84 42.11 -4.93
CA GLY A 336 -45.96 40.78 -4.27
C GLY A 336 -44.80 40.47 -3.32
N ASN A 337 -45.00 40.63 -2.01
CA ASN A 337 -43.99 40.43 -0.94
C ASN A 337 -44.66 39.61 0.21
N PRO A 338 -43.95 38.98 1.18
CA PRO A 338 -42.49 38.99 1.41
C PRO A 338 -41.82 37.65 1.76
N LEU A 339 -40.51 37.55 1.47
CA LEU A 339 -39.56 36.77 2.29
C LEU A 339 -38.11 37.22 2.04
N GLN A 340 -37.70 38.33 2.67
CA GLN A 340 -36.30 38.78 2.61
C GLN A 340 -35.88 39.46 3.93
N LYS A 341 -34.91 38.84 4.61
CA LYS A 341 -34.02 39.42 5.61
C LYS A 341 -32.63 38.85 5.28
N LEU A 342 -31.76 39.66 4.67
CA LEU A 342 -30.71 40.39 5.40
C LEU A 342 -29.70 39.43 6.03
N VAL A 343 -28.74 39.00 5.21
CA VAL A 343 -27.47 38.41 5.65
C VAL A 343 -26.50 39.56 5.98
N PRO A 344 -25.97 39.68 7.20
CA PRO A 344 -24.92 40.66 7.51
C PRO A 344 -23.54 40.11 7.10
N GLY A 345 -22.75 40.87 6.33
CA GLY A 345 -21.37 40.46 6.00
C GLY A 345 -20.59 41.33 5.02
N GLU A 346 -21.26 42.10 4.15
CA GLU A 346 -20.60 42.77 2.99
C GLU A 346 -19.54 43.83 3.35
N ASP A 347 -19.68 44.56 4.47
CA ASP A 347 -18.82 45.72 4.79
C ASP A 347 -17.36 45.36 5.18
N ALA A 348 -17.09 44.12 5.61
CA ALA A 348 -15.76 43.74 6.11
C ALA A 348 -14.67 43.70 5.02
N GLY A 349 -15.03 43.39 3.76
CA GLY A 349 -14.07 43.27 2.65
C GLY A 349 -13.49 44.59 2.14
N ARG A 350 -13.89 45.73 2.73
CA ARG A 350 -13.67 47.07 2.17
C ARG A 350 -12.30 47.70 2.48
N LEU A 351 -11.54 47.17 3.43
CA LEU A 351 -10.34 47.83 4.00
C LEU A 351 -8.99 47.18 3.63
N GLU A 352 -8.96 45.96 3.11
CA GLU A 352 -7.69 45.28 2.75
C GLU A 352 -7.28 45.49 1.28
N SER A 353 -8.24 45.80 0.40
CA SER A 353 -8.02 45.96 -1.05
C SER A 353 -7.08 47.11 -1.41
N GLU A 354 -7.02 48.16 -0.58
CA GLU A 354 -6.17 49.35 -0.82
C GLU A 354 -4.67 49.08 -0.61
N ARG A 355 -4.28 48.01 0.09
CA ARG A 355 -2.85 47.71 0.34
C ARG A 355 -2.15 46.95 -0.78
N PHE A 356 -2.86 46.09 -1.52
CA PHE A 356 -2.26 45.23 -2.55
C PHE A 356 -2.33 45.80 -3.98
N ALA A 357 -3.12 46.87 -4.20
CA ALA A 357 -3.27 47.51 -5.51
C ALA A 357 -2.00 48.23 -6.04
N ASN A 358 -0.91 48.30 -5.27
CA ASN A 358 0.33 49.01 -5.60
C ASN A 358 1.49 48.11 -6.07
N LEU A 359 1.25 46.85 -6.42
CA LEU A 359 2.23 45.99 -7.09
C LEU A 359 2.05 46.03 -8.61
N SER A 360 3.16 46.24 -9.35
CA SER A 360 3.16 46.64 -10.77
C SER A 360 2.45 45.66 -11.70
N SER A 361 1.73 46.20 -12.69
CA SER A 361 0.82 45.48 -13.59
C SER A 361 1.47 44.65 -14.71
N ASP A 362 2.78 44.40 -14.65
CA ASP A 362 3.58 43.84 -15.76
C ASP A 362 4.17 42.45 -15.46
N ALA A 363 3.64 41.74 -14.46
CA ALA A 363 4.10 40.40 -14.13
C ALA A 363 3.69 39.39 -15.24
N PRO A 364 4.64 38.74 -15.94
CA PRO A 364 4.30 37.74 -16.96
C PRO A 364 3.73 36.47 -16.32
N TYR A 365 2.85 35.79 -17.05
CA TYR A 365 2.29 34.49 -16.67
C TYR A 365 3.40 33.49 -16.33
N LYS A 366 3.45 33.07 -15.06
CA LYS A 366 4.29 31.99 -14.56
C LYS A 366 3.42 30.71 -14.53
N PRO A 367 3.58 29.77 -15.46
CA PRO A 367 3.02 28.43 -15.29
C PRO A 367 3.66 27.74 -14.09
N SER A 368 3.07 26.63 -13.66
CA SER A 368 3.50 25.84 -12.50
C SER A 368 4.95 25.34 -12.59
N PRO A 369 5.56 24.86 -11.48
CA PRO A 369 6.94 24.34 -11.46
C PRO A 369 7.23 23.23 -12.47
N ALA A 370 6.18 22.59 -13.02
CA ALA A 370 6.22 21.76 -14.20
C ALA A 370 6.86 22.45 -15.44
N ARG A 371 7.13 23.77 -15.46
CA ARG A 371 7.92 24.38 -16.56
C ARG A 371 9.33 23.80 -16.68
N ASN A 372 9.97 23.44 -15.56
CA ASN A 372 11.25 22.72 -15.55
C ASN A 372 11.11 21.25 -15.99
N ALA A 373 9.90 20.71 -16.00
CA ALA A 373 9.56 19.43 -16.61
C ALA A 373 9.32 19.58 -18.12
N ILE A 374 8.61 20.63 -18.54
CA ILE A 374 8.28 20.95 -19.93
C ILE A 374 9.53 21.17 -20.78
N GLU A 375 10.52 21.95 -20.31
CA GLU A 375 11.79 22.09 -21.04
C GLU A 375 12.57 20.78 -21.16
N ARG A 376 12.37 19.82 -20.24
CA ARG A 376 12.94 18.47 -20.33
C ARG A 376 12.07 17.50 -21.14
N ALA A 377 10.75 17.68 -21.20
CA ALA A 377 9.84 16.89 -22.03
C ALA A 377 9.95 17.25 -23.52
N ILE A 378 10.14 18.54 -23.84
CA ILE A 378 10.44 19.02 -25.21
C ILE A 378 11.80 18.50 -25.70
N ASN A 379 12.77 18.32 -24.79
CA ASN A 379 14.08 17.75 -25.10
C ASN A 379 14.21 16.24 -24.81
N ALA A 380 13.15 15.59 -24.33
CA ALA A 380 13.15 14.16 -24.09
C ALA A 380 13.02 13.43 -25.44
N PRO A 381 13.80 12.36 -25.70
CA PRO A 381 13.58 11.56 -26.88
C PRO A 381 12.18 10.94 -26.80
N HIS A 382 11.31 11.29 -27.75
CA HIS A 382 10.02 10.61 -27.90
C HIS A 382 10.25 9.10 -27.94
N LEU A 383 9.49 8.35 -27.15
CA LEU A 383 9.43 6.90 -27.33
C LEU A 383 9.00 6.64 -28.78
N PRO A 384 9.73 5.81 -29.56
CA PRO A 384 9.52 5.71 -30.99
C PRO A 384 8.06 5.31 -31.27
N PRO A 385 7.34 6.06 -32.14
CA PRO A 385 5.99 5.70 -32.52
C PRO A 385 5.92 4.25 -33.01
N LEU A 386 4.80 3.58 -32.75
CA LEU A 386 4.58 2.18 -33.14
C LEU A 386 4.49 1.95 -34.68
N GLU A 387 4.84 2.96 -35.48
CA GLU A 387 4.89 2.95 -36.94
C GLU A 387 6.27 3.40 -37.45
N SER A 388 7.24 2.47 -37.57
CA SER A 388 8.21 2.40 -38.69
C SER A 388 9.35 1.37 -38.49
N VAL A 389 9.03 0.07 -38.59
CA VAL A 389 10.04 -0.94 -38.97
C VAL A 389 9.52 -1.78 -40.13
N ASN A 390 9.63 -1.23 -41.34
CA ASN A 390 9.72 -2.03 -42.56
C ASN A 390 11.19 -1.99 -43.02
N ALA A 391 11.77 -3.15 -43.28
CA ALA A 391 13.12 -3.23 -43.83
C ALA A 391 13.13 -2.63 -45.26
N HIS A 392 14.26 -2.00 -45.62
CA HIS A 392 14.50 -1.30 -46.90
C HIS A 392 13.78 0.05 -46.99
N GLY A 393 14.38 1.08 -46.37
CA GLY A 393 13.78 2.41 -46.26
C GLY A 393 13.66 3.17 -47.58
N HIS A 394 12.43 3.61 -47.89
CA HIS A 394 12.13 4.74 -48.77
C HIS A 394 10.85 5.43 -48.26
N LEU A 395 10.86 6.77 -48.21
CA LEU A 395 9.67 7.56 -47.89
C LEU A 395 8.79 7.67 -49.14
N THR A 396 7.52 7.28 -49.02
CA THR A 396 6.47 7.58 -50.02
C THR A 396 5.25 8.15 -49.32
N GLY A 397 4.56 9.08 -50.00
CA GLY A 397 3.57 9.96 -49.38
C GLY A 397 2.21 9.31 -49.09
N LEU A 398 1.45 10.00 -48.25
CA LEU A 398 0.08 9.70 -47.81
C LEU A 398 -0.83 9.08 -48.89
N ASN A 399 -1.56 8.04 -48.50
CA ASN A 399 -2.84 7.70 -49.08
C ASN A 399 -3.78 7.09 -48.02
N ASN A 400 -5.09 7.21 -48.25
CA ASN A 400 -6.10 6.98 -47.21
C ASN A 400 -6.18 5.52 -46.73
N GLY A 401 -6.07 5.33 -45.42
CA GLY A 401 -6.77 4.29 -44.64
C GLY A 401 -6.44 2.83 -44.95
N GLN A 402 -5.33 2.30 -44.39
CA GLN A 402 -5.14 0.85 -44.29
C GLN A 402 -4.43 0.40 -42.99
N LYS A 403 -5.26 -0.06 -42.04
CA LYS A 403 -4.99 -1.13 -41.06
C LYS A 403 -3.88 -0.96 -40.00
N ASN A 404 -4.22 -0.25 -38.92
CA ASN A 404 -3.90 -0.71 -37.54
C ASN A 404 -5.03 -1.61 -36.99
N SER A 405 -5.62 -2.47 -37.83
CA SER A 405 -6.83 -3.24 -37.54
C SER A 405 -6.57 -4.55 -36.76
N GLY A 406 -5.66 -4.50 -35.77
CA GLY A 406 -5.15 -5.70 -35.08
C GLY A 406 -5.77 -5.96 -33.70
N ARG A 407 -6.00 -4.91 -32.89
CA ARG A 407 -6.47 -5.04 -31.49
C ARG A 407 -7.64 -4.15 -31.08
N THR A 408 -8.24 -3.39 -32.01
CA THR A 408 -9.40 -2.53 -31.70
C THR A 408 -10.60 -3.38 -31.29
N ASP A 409 -10.90 -3.41 -29.99
CA ASP A 409 -12.12 -4.04 -29.47
C ASP A 409 -13.34 -3.20 -29.84
N ALA A 410 -14.09 -3.67 -30.84
CA ALA A 410 -15.29 -3.00 -31.31
C ALA A 410 -16.42 -2.95 -30.27
N VAL A 411 -16.46 -3.89 -29.31
CA VAL A 411 -17.49 -3.96 -28.27
C VAL A 411 -17.17 -2.97 -27.16
N THR A 412 -15.94 -2.97 -26.63
CA THR A 412 -15.48 -1.96 -25.66
C THR A 412 -15.54 -0.54 -26.23
N ASN A 413 -15.15 -0.34 -27.50
CA ASN A 413 -15.28 0.97 -28.14
C ASN A 413 -16.75 1.40 -28.29
N ALA A 414 -17.65 0.49 -28.68
CA ALA A 414 -19.08 0.81 -28.78
C ALA A 414 -19.72 1.12 -27.41
N TYR A 415 -19.31 0.41 -26.35
CA TYR A 415 -19.72 0.69 -24.97
C TYR A 415 -19.27 2.09 -24.52
N LEU A 416 -17.97 2.40 -24.66
CA LEU A 416 -17.44 3.70 -24.24
C LEU A 416 -18.01 4.88 -25.05
N HIS A 417 -18.25 4.69 -26.36
CA HIS A 417 -18.91 5.70 -27.20
C HIS A 417 -20.45 5.76 -27.04
N ALA A 418 -21.07 4.91 -26.21
CA ALA A 418 -22.45 5.07 -25.78
C ALA A 418 -22.60 6.03 -24.57
N GLY A 419 -21.50 6.32 -23.87
CA GLY A 419 -21.43 7.40 -22.89
C GLY A 419 -21.54 8.78 -23.52
N TYR A 420 -21.84 9.79 -22.70
CA TYR A 420 -21.96 11.18 -23.15
C TYR A 420 -21.45 12.15 -22.09
N SER A 421 -20.84 13.27 -22.50
CA SER A 421 -20.55 14.37 -21.57
C SER A 421 -21.77 15.25 -21.38
N SER A 422 -22.04 15.64 -20.13
CA SER A 422 -22.98 16.72 -19.83
C SER A 422 -22.38 18.11 -20.09
N LEU A 423 -21.04 18.25 -20.07
CA LEU A 423 -20.36 19.53 -20.27
C LEU A 423 -20.32 19.92 -21.77
N PRO A 424 -20.84 21.09 -22.17
CA PRO A 424 -20.84 21.52 -23.57
C PRO A 424 -19.45 21.54 -24.21
N SER A 425 -19.34 21.00 -25.42
CA SER A 425 -18.06 20.89 -26.15
C SER A 425 -17.38 22.23 -26.45
N SER A 426 -18.09 23.36 -26.36
CA SER A 426 -17.46 24.69 -26.43
C SER A 426 -16.41 24.87 -25.32
N ILE A 427 -16.75 24.47 -24.09
CA ILE A 427 -15.93 24.63 -22.89
C ILE A 427 -14.74 23.67 -22.92
N ILE A 428 -14.97 22.43 -23.36
CA ILE A 428 -13.93 21.39 -23.52
C ILE A 428 -12.90 21.80 -24.59
N ASN A 429 -13.38 22.33 -25.72
CA ASN A 429 -12.53 22.64 -26.86
C ASN A 429 -11.79 23.97 -26.69
N GLN A 430 -12.46 25.00 -26.18
CA GLN A 430 -11.93 26.36 -25.99
C GLN A 430 -12.45 26.95 -24.67
N PRO A 431 -11.76 26.73 -23.53
CA PRO A 431 -12.13 27.36 -22.27
C PRO A 431 -12.13 28.90 -22.40
N PRO A 432 -13.04 29.61 -21.69
CA PRO A 432 -13.44 30.96 -22.04
C PRO A 432 -12.29 31.98 -22.10
N HIS A 433 -12.31 32.84 -23.12
CA HIS A 433 -11.28 33.84 -23.44
C HIS A 433 -11.19 35.04 -22.47
N SER A 434 -11.56 34.86 -21.20
CA SER A 434 -11.23 35.79 -20.11
C SER A 434 -9.72 35.79 -19.81
N LYS A 435 -9.28 36.66 -18.89
CA LYS A 435 -7.90 36.64 -18.38
C LYS A 435 -7.53 35.22 -17.92
N PRO A 436 -6.30 34.72 -18.20
CA PRO A 436 -5.88 33.40 -17.75
C PRO A 436 -6.04 33.24 -16.24
N LEU A 437 -6.71 32.17 -15.83
CA LEU A 437 -6.81 31.74 -14.45
C LEU A 437 -5.49 31.03 -14.09
N PRO A 438 -4.82 31.39 -13.00
CA PRO A 438 -3.69 30.61 -12.51
C PRO A 438 -4.17 29.23 -12.05
N GLU A 439 -3.33 28.21 -12.27
CA GLU A 439 -3.50 26.87 -11.69
C GLU A 439 -3.48 26.99 -10.16
N HIS A 440 -4.35 26.28 -9.44
CA HIS A 440 -4.28 26.26 -7.98
C HIS A 440 -3.05 25.42 -7.58
N MET A 441 -2.04 26.08 -6.99
CA MET A 441 -0.78 25.47 -6.56
C MET A 441 -0.63 25.50 -5.05
N THR A 442 0.16 24.59 -4.48
CA THR A 442 0.56 24.66 -3.06
C THR A 442 1.38 25.90 -2.71
N THR A 443 2.08 26.48 -3.69
CA THR A 443 2.88 27.70 -3.57
C THR A 443 2.15 28.97 -4.00
N ASP A 444 0.98 28.85 -4.61
CA ASP A 444 0.13 29.94 -5.09
C ASP A 444 -1.34 29.43 -5.11
N PRO A 445 -2.01 29.41 -3.94
CA PRO A 445 -3.31 28.76 -3.79
C PRO A 445 -4.46 29.67 -4.25
N HIS A 446 -5.35 29.12 -5.09
CA HIS A 446 -6.49 29.85 -5.67
C HIS A 446 -7.79 29.13 -5.36
N TYR A 447 -8.51 29.61 -4.34
CA TYR A 447 -9.77 29.01 -3.90
C TYR A 447 -10.96 29.60 -4.66
N ASP A 448 -11.69 28.74 -5.37
CA ASP A 448 -12.90 29.10 -6.12
C ASP A 448 -14.14 29.12 -5.21
N ILE A 449 -15.19 29.84 -5.59
CA ILE A 449 -16.42 29.97 -4.79
C ILE A 449 -17.49 28.92 -5.11
N ASP A 450 -17.49 28.38 -6.34
CA ASP A 450 -18.48 27.43 -6.86
C ASP A 450 -17.79 26.37 -7.75
N ILE A 451 -18.51 25.28 -8.07
CA ILE A 451 -18.00 24.20 -8.94
C ILE A 451 -17.66 24.74 -10.34
N ALA A 452 -18.38 25.79 -10.80
CA ALA A 452 -18.15 26.39 -12.11
C ALA A 452 -16.75 27.04 -12.23
N GLY A 453 -16.30 27.77 -11.20
CA GLY A 453 -14.94 28.30 -11.16
C GLY A 453 -13.87 27.21 -11.23
N GLU A 454 -14.09 26.10 -10.52
CA GLU A 454 -13.17 24.95 -10.49
C GLU A 454 -13.07 24.28 -11.87
N VAL A 455 -14.21 24.00 -12.50
CA VAL A 455 -14.29 23.44 -13.86
C VAL A 455 -13.59 24.36 -14.87
N ALA A 456 -13.79 25.68 -14.80
CA ALA A 456 -13.12 26.63 -15.68
C ALA A 456 -11.59 26.64 -15.48
N ARG A 457 -11.12 26.63 -14.23
CA ARG A 457 -9.69 26.66 -13.89
C ARG A 457 -8.97 25.40 -14.34
N VAL A 458 -9.54 24.22 -14.08
CA VAL A 458 -8.90 22.94 -14.44
C VAL A 458 -9.04 22.63 -15.93
N GLN A 459 -10.17 22.96 -16.57
CA GLN A 459 -10.26 22.82 -18.04
C GLN A 459 -9.29 23.77 -18.75
N GLN A 460 -8.90 24.90 -18.12
CA GLN A 460 -7.85 25.79 -18.63
C GLN A 460 -6.42 25.23 -18.47
N SER A 461 -6.08 24.51 -17.39
CA SER A 461 -4.72 23.93 -17.23
C SER A 461 -4.43 22.79 -18.22
N VAL A 462 -5.45 22.02 -18.63
CA VAL A 462 -5.32 20.91 -19.59
C VAL A 462 -5.51 21.32 -21.06
N SER A 463 -5.79 22.61 -21.31
CA SER A 463 -6.05 23.15 -22.65
C SER A 463 -4.80 23.78 -23.29
N PRO A 464 -4.71 23.79 -24.64
CA PRO A 464 -3.61 24.42 -25.34
C PRO A 464 -3.57 25.93 -25.05
N ASN A 465 -2.35 26.47 -24.96
CA ASN A 465 -2.10 27.88 -24.71
C ASN A 465 -0.90 28.37 -25.54
N GLY A 466 -0.53 29.65 -25.41
CA GLY A 466 0.55 30.26 -26.21
C GLY A 466 1.95 29.65 -26.05
N ASN A 467 2.14 28.66 -25.17
CA ASN A 467 3.40 27.94 -24.97
C ASN A 467 3.26 26.40 -25.06
N LEU A 468 2.05 25.84 -25.16
CA LEU A 468 1.81 24.38 -25.07
C LEU A 468 0.67 23.93 -26.00
N THR A 469 0.87 22.80 -26.68
CA THR A 469 -0.20 22.00 -27.30
C THR A 469 -1.12 21.37 -26.26
N ARG A 470 -2.26 20.81 -26.69
CA ARG A 470 -3.18 20.09 -25.78
C ARG A 470 -2.53 18.85 -25.17
N LEU A 471 -1.67 18.17 -25.93
CA LEU A 471 -0.92 17.01 -25.45
C LEU A 471 0.07 17.40 -24.36
N GLU A 472 0.88 18.45 -24.56
CA GLU A 472 1.87 18.91 -23.57
C GLU A 472 1.20 19.43 -22.29
N ALA A 473 0.09 20.17 -22.43
CA ALA A 473 -0.71 20.61 -21.29
C ALA A 473 -1.26 19.42 -20.48
N THR A 474 -1.84 18.43 -21.17
CA THR A 474 -2.33 17.19 -20.53
C THR A 474 -1.20 16.38 -19.89
N ALA A 475 -0.07 16.21 -20.56
CA ALA A 475 1.07 15.44 -20.06
C ALA A 475 1.73 16.12 -18.84
N ALA A 476 1.83 17.46 -18.82
CA ALA A 476 2.29 18.21 -17.65
C ALA A 476 1.33 18.07 -16.46
N HIS A 477 0.02 18.19 -16.71
CA HIS A 477 -1.02 18.04 -15.69
C HIS A 477 -1.04 16.64 -15.07
N LEU A 478 -0.84 15.60 -15.88
CA LEU A 478 -0.81 14.20 -15.43
C LEU A 478 0.47 13.80 -14.66
N ASN A 479 1.56 14.56 -14.75
CA ASN A 479 2.86 14.23 -14.15
C ASN A 479 3.29 15.25 -13.07
N HIS A 480 2.33 15.78 -12.33
CA HIS A 480 2.48 16.98 -11.51
C HIS A 480 3.37 16.82 -10.25
N THR A 481 3.45 15.64 -9.63
CA THR A 481 4.09 15.46 -8.30
C THR A 481 5.44 14.72 -8.31
N LYS A 482 5.53 13.55 -8.95
CA LYS A 482 6.71 12.65 -8.86
C LYS A 482 7.33 12.30 -10.21
N ASN A 483 6.57 12.38 -11.29
CA ASN A 483 6.94 11.85 -12.60
C ASN A 483 7.12 12.92 -13.67
N THR A 484 7.51 14.13 -13.27
CA THR A 484 7.72 15.31 -14.12
C THR A 484 8.34 15.00 -15.49
N ASP A 485 9.41 14.20 -15.52
CA ASP A 485 10.18 13.92 -16.73
C ASP A 485 9.72 12.62 -17.46
N PHE A 486 8.46 12.20 -17.34
CA PHE A 486 7.90 11.00 -17.98
C PHE A 486 7.16 11.36 -19.30
N PRO A 487 7.74 11.03 -20.49
CA PRO A 487 7.25 11.53 -21.78
C PRO A 487 5.96 10.85 -22.25
N SER A 488 5.19 11.57 -23.06
CA SER A 488 4.07 11.01 -23.84
C SER A 488 4.56 10.04 -24.92
N SER A 489 3.65 9.18 -25.40
CA SER A 489 3.92 8.27 -26.52
C SER A 489 2.83 8.27 -27.62
N ILE A 490 1.86 9.20 -27.55
CA ILE A 490 0.97 9.57 -28.67
C ILE A 490 1.48 10.84 -29.38
N PRO A 491 1.18 11.05 -30.67
CA PRO A 491 1.56 12.28 -31.39
C PRO A 491 0.68 13.49 -31.03
N GLU A 492 -0.63 13.30 -30.86
CA GLU A 492 -1.58 14.33 -30.42
C GLU A 492 -2.83 13.65 -29.81
N ILE A 493 -3.60 14.41 -29.03
CA ILE A 493 -4.92 13.99 -28.51
C ILE A 493 -5.97 14.24 -29.60
N PRO A 494 -6.71 13.20 -30.07
CA PRO A 494 -7.73 13.37 -31.10
C PRO A 494 -8.87 14.32 -30.69
N ALA A 495 -9.43 15.03 -31.66
CA ALA A 495 -10.65 15.82 -31.46
C ALA A 495 -11.82 14.91 -31.07
N GLY A 496 -12.54 15.25 -30.00
CA GLY A 496 -13.52 14.42 -29.33
C GLY A 496 -12.96 13.54 -28.20
N ASP A 497 -11.64 13.39 -28.08
CA ASP A 497 -10.94 12.65 -27.01
C ASP A 497 -10.22 13.61 -26.03
N GLU A 498 -10.67 14.87 -25.93
CA GLU A 498 -10.04 15.86 -25.06
C GLU A 498 -10.09 15.42 -23.59
N PHE A 499 -8.93 15.42 -22.93
CA PHE A 499 -8.82 15.17 -21.49
C PHE A 499 -9.69 16.17 -20.73
N THR A 500 -10.64 15.66 -19.96
CA THR A 500 -11.72 16.42 -19.30
C THR A 500 -11.86 15.88 -17.87
N PRO A 501 -10.94 16.25 -16.95
CA PRO A 501 -10.80 15.60 -15.65
C PRO A 501 -11.94 15.91 -14.67
N TYR A 502 -12.57 17.07 -14.80
CA TYR A 502 -13.74 17.48 -14.03
C TYR A 502 -15.00 17.24 -14.88
N ILE A 503 -15.90 16.42 -14.36
CA ILE A 503 -17.13 15.96 -15.02
C ILE A 503 -18.31 16.49 -14.19
N PRO A 504 -18.73 17.76 -14.39
CA PRO A 504 -19.92 18.29 -13.73
C PRO A 504 -21.17 17.67 -14.35
N HIS A 505 -22.10 17.22 -13.51
CA HIS A 505 -23.36 16.64 -13.96
C HIS A 505 -24.43 17.74 -14.07
N ALA A 506 -25.33 17.58 -15.04
CA ALA A 506 -26.47 18.48 -15.19
C ALA A 506 -27.42 18.37 -13.98
N VAL A 507 -28.28 19.38 -13.78
CA VAL A 507 -29.23 19.38 -12.67
C VAL A 507 -30.28 18.29 -12.89
N HIS A 508 -30.25 17.28 -12.03
CA HIS A 508 -31.15 16.12 -12.06
C HIS A 508 -31.86 15.93 -10.70
N GLU A 509 -32.96 15.18 -10.69
CA GLU A 509 -33.68 14.84 -9.45
C GLU A 509 -32.84 13.91 -8.53
N PRO A 510 -33.08 13.92 -7.21
CA PRO A 510 -32.49 12.94 -6.30
C PRO A 510 -32.82 11.51 -6.71
N PHE A 511 -31.82 10.64 -6.77
CA PHE A 511 -31.96 9.23 -7.15
C PHE A 511 -31.61 8.28 -5.99
N PRO A 512 -32.01 6.99 -6.04
CA PRO A 512 -31.69 6.00 -5.02
C PRO A 512 -30.18 5.80 -4.83
N ILE A 513 -29.73 5.80 -3.58
CA ILE A 513 -28.35 5.51 -3.18
C ILE A 513 -28.34 4.62 -1.93
N ALA A 514 -27.47 3.62 -1.88
CA ALA A 514 -27.24 2.75 -0.74
C ALA A 514 -25.75 2.65 -0.38
N MET A 515 -25.44 2.65 0.91
CA MET A 515 -24.10 2.39 1.45
C MET A 515 -23.81 0.88 1.35
N VAL A 516 -22.77 0.51 0.61
CA VAL A 516 -22.33 -0.89 0.40
C VAL A 516 -20.89 -1.04 0.89
N ASN A 517 -20.74 -0.87 2.20
CA ASN A 517 -19.49 -0.88 2.95
C ASN A 517 -19.13 -2.28 3.46
N ARG A 518 -18.00 -2.37 4.17
CA ARG A 518 -17.71 -3.48 5.10
C ARG A 518 -16.83 -3.06 6.30
N PRO A 519 -16.91 -3.73 7.45
CA PRO A 519 -16.04 -3.49 8.62
C PRO A 519 -14.62 -4.02 8.40
N PRO A 520 -13.62 -3.59 9.20
CA PRO A 520 -12.28 -4.15 9.17
C PRO A 520 -12.26 -5.51 9.88
N TYR A 521 -11.61 -6.50 9.27
CA TYR A 521 -11.51 -7.87 9.75
C TYR A 521 -10.05 -8.23 10.01
N GLY A 522 -9.62 -8.16 11.27
CA GLY A 522 -8.22 -8.35 11.67
C GLY A 522 -7.72 -9.79 11.73
N THR A 523 -8.56 -10.78 11.38
CA THR A 523 -8.21 -12.22 11.47
C THR A 523 -7.70 -12.73 10.12
N PRO A 524 -6.56 -13.45 10.05
CA PRO A 524 -5.95 -13.89 8.79
C PRO A 524 -6.65 -15.11 8.17
N LYS A 525 -7.96 -15.01 7.93
CA LYS A 525 -8.80 -15.98 7.24
C LYS A 525 -9.61 -15.29 6.15
N ASN A 526 -9.59 -15.84 4.95
CA ASN A 526 -10.42 -15.38 3.83
C ASN A 526 -11.87 -15.89 3.96
N SER A 527 -12.49 -15.65 5.13
CA SER A 527 -13.83 -16.15 5.49
C SER A 527 -14.85 -15.04 5.73
N ASP A 528 -14.43 -13.77 5.76
CA ASP A 528 -15.31 -12.61 5.95
C ASP A 528 -15.86 -12.09 4.61
N VAL A 529 -16.38 -13.00 3.79
CA VAL A 529 -16.89 -12.66 2.45
C VAL A 529 -18.29 -12.07 2.48
N TYR A 530 -19.13 -12.46 3.45
CA TYR A 530 -20.56 -12.11 3.47
C TYR A 530 -20.78 -10.73 4.09
N THR A 531 -20.53 -9.69 3.28
CA THR A 531 -20.63 -8.27 3.65
C THR A 531 -21.39 -7.47 2.58
N PRO A 532 -22.05 -6.33 2.91
CA PRO A 532 -22.84 -5.57 1.95
C PRO A 532 -22.08 -5.13 0.70
N GLN A 533 -20.81 -4.73 0.84
CA GLN A 533 -19.89 -4.48 -0.28
C GLN A 533 -19.84 -5.68 -1.24
N ASN A 534 -19.42 -6.83 -0.71
CA ASN A 534 -19.10 -8.01 -1.51
C ASN A 534 -20.38 -8.58 -2.14
N GLU A 535 -21.48 -8.62 -1.40
CA GLU A 535 -22.78 -9.04 -1.95
C GLU A 535 -23.30 -8.06 -3.02
N ALA A 536 -23.08 -6.74 -2.90
CA ALA A 536 -23.47 -5.81 -3.95
C ALA A 536 -22.69 -6.04 -5.26
N TRP A 537 -21.37 -6.30 -5.19
CA TRP A 537 -20.57 -6.64 -6.35
C TRP A 537 -20.94 -8.00 -6.97
N LEU A 538 -21.15 -9.04 -6.13
CA LEU A 538 -21.57 -10.37 -6.59
C LEU A 538 -22.97 -10.34 -7.19
N ALA A 539 -23.92 -9.67 -6.55
CA ALA A 539 -25.29 -9.52 -7.04
C ALA A 539 -25.36 -8.66 -8.31
N GLY A 540 -24.49 -7.66 -8.46
CA GLY A 540 -24.31 -6.94 -9.72
C GLY A 540 -23.99 -7.88 -10.88
N LEU A 541 -22.93 -8.69 -10.73
CA LEU A 541 -22.55 -9.73 -11.70
C LEU A 541 -23.60 -10.87 -11.85
N ARG A 542 -24.43 -11.10 -10.82
CA ARG A 542 -25.52 -12.12 -10.83
C ARG A 542 -26.75 -11.66 -11.60
N TYR A 543 -27.14 -10.39 -11.49
CA TYR A 543 -28.40 -9.85 -12.03
C TYR A 543 -28.25 -8.99 -13.29
N ALA A 544 -27.03 -8.64 -13.69
CA ALA A 544 -26.73 -8.01 -14.97
C ALA A 544 -27.30 -8.79 -16.16
N LYS A 545 -27.83 -8.06 -17.16
CA LYS A 545 -28.51 -8.59 -18.35
C LYS A 545 -27.85 -8.17 -19.67
N LYS A 546 -27.01 -7.13 -19.64
CA LYS A 546 -26.32 -6.54 -20.79
C LYS A 546 -24.81 -6.51 -20.55
N ASN A 547 -24.36 -5.82 -19.51
CA ASN A 547 -22.93 -5.64 -19.26
C ASN A 547 -22.58 -5.31 -17.80
N VAL A 548 -21.31 -5.56 -17.46
CA VAL A 548 -20.66 -5.07 -16.25
C VAL A 548 -19.29 -4.50 -16.61
N PHE A 549 -19.08 -3.21 -16.40
CA PHE A 549 -17.75 -2.60 -16.44
C PHE A 549 -17.12 -2.61 -15.05
N ILE A 550 -15.83 -2.92 -14.99
CA ILE A 550 -15.01 -2.98 -13.77
C ILE A 550 -13.68 -2.27 -14.05
N GLN A 551 -13.35 -1.25 -13.25
CA GLN A 551 -12.02 -0.66 -13.22
C GLN A 551 -11.48 -0.69 -11.78
N SER A 552 -10.24 -1.17 -11.63
CA SER A 552 -9.58 -1.39 -10.33
C SER A 552 -8.05 -1.48 -10.54
N PRO A 553 -7.20 -1.03 -9.59
CA PRO A 553 -5.75 -1.28 -9.68
C PRO A 553 -5.42 -2.79 -9.67
N THR A 554 -6.25 -3.59 -9.01
CA THR A 554 -6.05 -5.00 -8.71
C THR A 554 -7.35 -5.79 -8.83
N LEU A 555 -7.28 -6.99 -9.40
CA LEU A 555 -8.38 -7.94 -9.54
C LEU A 555 -7.84 -9.35 -9.33
N ASN A 556 -8.00 -9.89 -8.10
CA ASN A 556 -7.56 -11.25 -7.76
C ASN A 556 -8.40 -11.96 -6.67
N ALA A 557 -9.43 -11.32 -6.10
CA ALA A 557 -10.28 -11.97 -5.11
C ALA A 557 -11.15 -13.09 -5.73
N GLU A 558 -10.93 -14.33 -5.30
CA GLU A 558 -11.60 -15.54 -5.82
C GLU A 558 -13.13 -15.42 -6.06
N PRO A 559 -13.95 -14.78 -5.19
CA PRO A 559 -15.40 -14.71 -5.40
C PRO A 559 -15.79 -13.88 -6.62
N ILE A 560 -15.14 -12.74 -6.89
CA ILE A 560 -15.45 -11.93 -8.08
C ILE A 560 -14.98 -12.60 -9.36
N LEU A 561 -13.87 -13.35 -9.33
CA LEU A 561 -13.45 -14.12 -10.51
C LEU A 561 -14.51 -15.15 -10.92
N LYS A 562 -15.11 -15.85 -9.95
CA LYS A 562 -16.28 -16.73 -10.18
C LYS A 562 -17.51 -15.95 -10.67
N GLY A 563 -17.76 -14.74 -10.13
CA GLY A 563 -18.82 -13.85 -10.59
C GLY A 563 -18.67 -13.44 -12.06
N ILE A 564 -17.45 -13.09 -12.48
CA ILE A 564 -17.09 -12.71 -13.85
C ILE A 564 -17.28 -13.91 -14.80
N LEU A 565 -16.70 -15.08 -14.48
CA LEU A 565 -16.88 -16.30 -15.28
C LEU A 565 -18.36 -16.62 -15.50
N ASN A 566 -19.14 -16.63 -14.40
CA ASN A 566 -20.58 -16.88 -14.44
C ASN A 566 -21.39 -15.79 -15.18
N ALA A 567 -20.87 -14.57 -15.36
CA ALA A 567 -21.52 -13.52 -16.14
C ALA A 567 -21.24 -13.69 -17.64
N CYS A 568 -19.98 -13.90 -18.01
CA CYS A 568 -19.58 -14.15 -19.39
C CYS A 568 -20.28 -15.38 -19.99
N GLU A 569 -20.37 -16.50 -19.26
CA GLU A 569 -21.07 -17.72 -19.71
C GLU A 569 -22.61 -17.54 -19.84
N ARG A 570 -23.18 -16.46 -19.31
CA ARG A 570 -24.59 -16.07 -19.53
C ARG A 570 -24.77 -15.08 -20.69
N GLY A 571 -23.71 -14.69 -21.38
CA GLY A 571 -23.74 -13.71 -22.47
C GLY A 571 -23.76 -12.25 -22.02
N VAL A 572 -23.26 -11.94 -20.81
CA VAL A 572 -23.13 -10.58 -20.29
C VAL A 572 -21.72 -10.07 -20.56
N ASP A 573 -21.57 -8.95 -21.28
CA ASP A 573 -20.26 -8.36 -21.58
C ASP A 573 -19.59 -7.81 -20.31
N VAL A 574 -18.46 -8.39 -19.91
CA VAL A 574 -17.66 -7.94 -18.76
C VAL A 574 -16.40 -7.21 -19.25
N PHE A 575 -16.37 -5.89 -19.02
CA PHE A 575 -15.21 -5.05 -19.31
C PHE A 575 -14.33 -4.93 -18.08
N ALA A 576 -13.05 -5.31 -18.17
CA ALA A 576 -12.12 -5.30 -17.04
C ALA A 576 -10.88 -4.44 -17.34
N PHE A 577 -10.80 -3.24 -16.75
CA PHE A 577 -9.72 -2.27 -16.94
C PHE A 577 -8.80 -2.26 -15.70
N ILE A 578 -7.66 -2.95 -15.80
CA ILE A 578 -6.83 -3.33 -14.64
C ILE A 578 -5.37 -2.86 -14.81
N CYS A 579 -4.58 -2.65 -13.75
CA CYS A 579 -3.16 -2.26 -13.90
C CYS A 579 -2.21 -3.45 -14.06
N ILE A 580 -1.21 -3.35 -14.94
CA ILE A 580 -0.19 -4.40 -15.07
C ILE A 580 0.94 -4.22 -14.03
N GLY A 581 1.36 -5.32 -13.39
CA GLY A 581 2.38 -5.33 -12.35
C GLY A 581 2.10 -4.44 -11.13
N TYR A 582 0.82 -4.22 -10.78
CA TYR A 582 0.43 -3.45 -9.57
C TYR A 582 0.44 -4.33 -8.31
N ASN A 583 0.04 -5.60 -8.44
CA ASN A 583 0.29 -6.61 -7.43
C ASN A 583 1.79 -6.71 -7.18
N ASP A 584 2.23 -6.57 -5.93
CA ASP A 584 3.58 -7.00 -5.58
C ASP A 584 3.67 -8.53 -5.59
N ALA A 585 4.91 -9.03 -5.55
CA ALA A 585 5.16 -10.46 -5.65
C ALA A 585 4.50 -11.29 -4.52
N GLY A 586 4.09 -10.67 -3.40
CA GLY A 586 3.35 -11.28 -2.30
C GLY A 586 1.96 -11.79 -2.67
N GLU A 587 1.39 -11.34 -3.79
CA GLU A 587 0.16 -11.94 -4.32
C GLU A 587 0.38 -13.36 -4.89
N LEU A 588 1.63 -13.79 -5.04
CA LEU A 588 2.04 -15.17 -5.31
C LEU A 588 2.01 -16.08 -4.05
N LEU A 589 1.64 -15.55 -2.89
CA LEU A 589 1.38 -16.37 -1.71
C LEU A 589 0.07 -17.16 -1.84
N PRO A 590 -0.01 -18.37 -1.26
CA PRO A 590 -1.27 -19.10 -1.16
C PRO A 590 -2.38 -18.23 -0.55
N MET A 591 -3.59 -18.34 -1.10
CA MET A 591 -4.78 -17.55 -0.71
C MET A 591 -4.76 -16.04 -1.05
N GLN A 592 -3.75 -15.49 -1.75
CA GLN A 592 -3.81 -14.09 -2.22
C GLN A 592 -4.40 -13.90 -3.63
N GLY A 593 -4.39 -14.95 -4.47
CA GLY A 593 -5.10 -14.96 -5.76
C GLY A 593 -4.23 -14.76 -7.00
N GLY A 594 -2.94 -14.48 -6.86
CA GLY A 594 -2.03 -14.22 -7.99
C GLY A 594 -2.01 -12.76 -8.44
N THR A 595 -1.21 -12.47 -9.47
CA THR A 595 -1.12 -11.13 -10.06
C THR A 595 -2.16 -10.93 -11.16
N ASN A 596 -2.46 -9.68 -11.52
CA ASN A 596 -3.42 -9.35 -12.57
C ASN A 596 -3.08 -10.02 -13.92
N GLU A 597 -1.80 -10.22 -14.24
CA GLU A 597 -1.34 -11.00 -15.40
C GLU A 597 -1.79 -12.46 -15.35
N MET A 598 -1.57 -13.12 -14.21
CA MET A 598 -2.00 -14.51 -13.98
C MET A 598 -3.52 -14.64 -14.00
N VAL A 599 -4.24 -13.68 -13.42
CA VAL A 599 -5.71 -13.67 -13.37
C VAL A 599 -6.31 -13.44 -14.76
N SER A 600 -5.76 -12.51 -15.54
CA SER A 600 -6.17 -12.31 -16.94
C SER A 600 -6.07 -13.61 -17.73
N HIS A 601 -4.90 -14.25 -17.71
CA HIS A 601 -4.65 -15.54 -18.36
C HIS A 601 -5.61 -16.64 -17.87
N ALA A 602 -5.74 -16.83 -16.56
CA ALA A 602 -6.60 -17.85 -15.98
C ALA A 602 -8.09 -17.66 -16.32
N LEU A 603 -8.57 -16.41 -16.46
CA LEU A 603 -9.94 -16.14 -16.94
C LEU A 603 -10.11 -16.53 -18.41
N HIS A 604 -9.11 -16.31 -19.26
CA HIS A 604 -9.16 -16.71 -20.68
C HIS A 604 -9.09 -18.24 -20.85
N GLU A 605 -8.27 -18.94 -20.05
CA GLU A 605 -8.21 -20.41 -20.06
C GLU A 605 -9.47 -21.08 -19.45
N SER A 606 -10.20 -20.40 -18.57
CA SER A 606 -11.36 -20.97 -17.84
C SER A 606 -12.70 -20.83 -18.58
N LEU A 607 -12.81 -19.95 -19.58
CA LEU A 607 -14.05 -19.68 -20.29
C LEU A 607 -14.28 -20.61 -21.48
N SER A 608 -15.55 -20.89 -21.76
CA SER A 608 -15.98 -21.50 -23.01
C SER A 608 -15.71 -20.57 -24.20
N PRO A 609 -15.59 -21.09 -25.43
CA PRO A 609 -15.47 -20.27 -26.65
C PRO A 609 -16.67 -19.35 -26.93
N GLU A 610 -17.78 -19.47 -26.19
CA GLU A 610 -18.89 -18.52 -26.22
C GLU A 610 -18.70 -17.44 -25.14
N GLY A 611 -18.47 -17.83 -23.89
CA GLY A 611 -18.21 -16.91 -22.78
C GLY A 611 -16.99 -16.02 -23.00
N LEU A 612 -15.94 -16.51 -23.66
CA LEU A 612 -14.74 -15.73 -23.98
C LEU A 612 -15.02 -14.52 -24.89
N LYS A 613 -16.09 -14.55 -25.70
CA LYS A 613 -16.51 -13.40 -26.53
C LYS A 613 -17.00 -12.21 -25.70
N HIS A 614 -17.35 -12.46 -24.45
CA HIS A 614 -17.91 -11.51 -23.51
C HIS A 614 -16.89 -11.06 -22.44
N LEU A 615 -15.65 -11.57 -22.46
CA LEU A 615 -14.57 -11.10 -21.59
C LEU A 615 -13.70 -10.06 -22.31
N HIS A 616 -13.82 -8.80 -21.90
CA HIS A 616 -13.15 -7.66 -22.53
C HIS A 616 -12.05 -7.11 -21.61
N TYR A 617 -10.99 -7.90 -21.41
CA TYR A 617 -9.90 -7.58 -20.47
C TYR A 617 -8.84 -6.63 -21.09
N HIS A 618 -8.47 -5.58 -20.36
CA HIS A 618 -7.54 -4.54 -20.81
C HIS A 618 -6.62 -4.09 -19.67
N PHE A 619 -5.32 -3.91 -19.95
CA PHE A 619 -4.40 -3.26 -19.02
C PHE A 619 -4.37 -1.74 -19.21
N TYR A 620 -4.38 -0.99 -18.10
CA TYR A 620 -4.49 0.47 -18.08
C TYR A 620 -3.42 1.19 -18.92
N VAL A 621 -3.87 2.12 -19.77
CA VAL A 621 -3.04 3.02 -20.57
C VAL A 621 -3.45 4.47 -20.31
N GLY A 622 -2.51 5.33 -19.92
CA GLY A 622 -2.78 6.76 -19.66
C GLY A 622 -3.22 7.54 -20.91
N ALA A 623 -3.87 8.70 -20.71
CA ALA A 623 -4.43 9.53 -21.79
C ALA A 623 -3.42 9.99 -22.86
N ASP A 624 -2.14 10.03 -22.49
CA ASP A 624 -0.97 10.46 -23.28
C ASP A 624 -0.10 9.28 -23.79
N GLN A 625 -0.55 8.02 -23.61
CA GLN A 625 0.26 6.82 -23.82
C GLN A 625 -0.31 5.84 -24.87
N THR A 626 0.57 5.01 -25.43
CA THR A 626 0.24 3.93 -26.40
C THR A 626 0.52 2.51 -25.88
N ARG A 627 0.93 2.37 -24.61
CA ARG A 627 1.33 1.09 -23.99
C ARG A 627 0.92 1.07 -22.51
N PRO A 628 0.59 -0.10 -21.93
CA PRO A 628 0.33 -0.23 -20.50
C PRO A 628 1.48 0.26 -19.64
N ILE A 629 1.17 1.02 -18.59
CA ILE A 629 2.17 1.58 -17.69
C ILE A 629 2.41 0.57 -16.57
N LEU A 630 3.62 -0.01 -16.52
CA LEU A 630 3.98 -0.98 -15.48
C LEU A 630 4.05 -0.29 -14.11
N ALA A 631 3.13 -0.62 -13.20
CA ALA A 631 3.03 0.03 -11.89
C ALA A 631 4.31 -0.13 -11.04
N LYS A 632 5.00 -1.28 -11.15
CA LYS A 632 6.32 -1.54 -10.56
C LYS A 632 7.40 -0.52 -10.95
N ALA A 633 7.28 0.16 -12.10
CA ALA A 633 8.19 1.25 -12.50
C ALA A 633 7.95 2.57 -11.74
N LYS A 634 6.95 2.62 -10.84
CA LYS A 634 6.57 3.76 -9.98
C LYS A 634 6.31 5.06 -10.74
N LYS A 635 5.86 4.91 -12.01
CA LYS A 635 5.37 6.00 -12.85
C LYS A 635 3.92 6.33 -12.48
N ARG A 636 2.97 6.07 -13.38
CA ARG A 636 1.54 6.32 -13.17
C ARG A 636 0.76 5.03 -13.28
N SER A 637 -0.05 4.71 -12.27
CA SER A 637 -1.04 3.63 -12.35
C SER A 637 -2.43 4.22 -12.50
N CYS A 638 -3.44 3.39 -12.72
CA CYS A 638 -4.80 3.72 -12.36
C CYS A 638 -5.16 3.07 -11.02
N HIS A 639 -5.83 3.84 -10.18
CA HIS A 639 -6.24 3.46 -8.84
C HIS A 639 -7.71 3.83 -8.57
N VAL A 640 -8.46 4.30 -9.59
CA VAL A 640 -9.93 4.28 -9.64
C VAL A 640 -10.47 2.91 -9.20
N LYS A 641 -11.56 2.88 -8.42
CA LYS A 641 -12.35 1.66 -8.16
C LYS A 641 -13.81 1.95 -8.51
N LEU A 642 -14.30 1.27 -9.53
CA LEU A 642 -15.61 1.54 -10.12
C LEU A 642 -16.19 0.28 -10.74
N MET A 643 -17.46 0.01 -10.47
CA MET A 643 -18.28 -0.96 -11.21
C MET A 643 -19.50 -0.25 -11.80
N ILE A 644 -19.85 -0.53 -13.06
CA ILE A 644 -21.10 -0.07 -13.70
C ILE A 644 -21.83 -1.30 -14.23
N ILE A 645 -23.14 -1.41 -13.96
CA ILE A 645 -23.96 -2.57 -14.32
C ILE A 645 -25.15 -2.11 -15.18
N ASP A 646 -25.32 -2.73 -16.35
CA ASP A 646 -26.37 -2.46 -17.35
C ASP A 646 -26.55 -0.96 -17.70
N GLU A 647 -25.47 -0.18 -17.64
CA GLU A 647 -25.43 1.30 -17.77
C GLU A 647 -26.34 2.07 -16.79
N GLU A 648 -26.93 1.40 -15.79
CA GLU A 648 -27.96 1.96 -14.90
C GLU A 648 -27.50 2.11 -13.44
N ILE A 649 -26.75 1.11 -12.95
CA ILE A 649 -26.31 1.03 -11.55
C ILE A 649 -24.80 1.27 -11.50
N GLY A 650 -24.38 2.24 -10.70
CA GLY A 650 -22.98 2.52 -10.42
C GLY A 650 -22.62 2.12 -9.00
N ILE A 651 -21.50 1.40 -8.81
CA ILE A 651 -20.89 1.19 -7.50
C ILE A 651 -19.51 1.88 -7.52
N GLN A 652 -19.41 3.00 -6.82
CA GLN A 652 -18.18 3.79 -6.67
C GLN A 652 -17.78 3.84 -5.20
N GLY A 653 -16.49 3.85 -4.93
CA GLY A 653 -15.97 3.90 -3.58
C GLY A 653 -14.47 3.72 -3.58
N ASN A 654 -13.96 3.12 -2.50
CA ASN A 654 -12.54 2.95 -2.34
C ASN A 654 -12.03 1.50 -2.24
N GLY A 655 -12.90 0.48 -2.21
CA GLY A 655 -12.48 -0.93 -2.14
C GLY A 655 -11.95 -1.46 -3.48
N ASN A 656 -10.77 -2.09 -3.49
CA ASN A 656 -10.24 -2.78 -4.69
C ASN A 656 -10.95 -4.12 -4.91
N GLN A 657 -10.68 -4.76 -6.06
CA GLN A 657 -11.08 -6.14 -6.34
C GLN A 657 -10.01 -7.18 -5.94
N ASP A 658 -9.25 -6.87 -4.88
CA ASP A 658 -8.21 -7.73 -4.32
C ASP A 658 -8.57 -8.41 -3.00
N SER A 659 -7.79 -9.43 -2.66
CA SER A 659 -7.94 -10.20 -1.42
C SER A 659 -7.93 -9.33 -0.15
N GLN A 660 -7.16 -8.24 -0.10
CA GLN A 660 -7.14 -7.35 1.07
C GLN A 660 -8.50 -6.64 1.25
N SER A 661 -9.03 -6.06 0.17
CA SER A 661 -10.30 -5.31 0.17
C SER A 661 -11.51 -6.22 0.35
N TRP A 662 -11.45 -7.45 -0.16
CA TRP A 662 -12.52 -8.45 -0.04
C TRP A 662 -12.57 -9.15 1.32
N TYR A 663 -11.42 -9.37 1.98
CA TYR A 663 -11.36 -10.17 3.21
C TYR A 663 -10.97 -9.41 4.48
N HIS A 664 -10.17 -8.33 4.43
CA HIS A 664 -9.51 -7.79 5.65
C HIS A 664 -9.73 -6.29 5.96
N SER A 665 -9.78 -5.37 5.00
CA SER A 665 -9.91 -3.93 5.30
C SER A 665 -11.34 -3.41 5.49
N GLN A 666 -11.49 -2.29 6.22
CA GLN A 666 -12.72 -1.49 6.23
C GLN A 666 -12.78 -0.63 4.97
N GLU A 667 -13.88 -0.72 4.23
CA GLU A 667 -14.07 0.00 2.97
C GLU A 667 -15.37 0.82 3.00
N ILE A 668 -15.37 1.99 2.34
CA ILE A 668 -16.58 2.78 2.06
C ILE A 668 -16.87 2.75 0.56
N ASN A 669 -18.11 2.42 0.19
CA ASN A 669 -18.61 2.49 -1.18
C ASN A 669 -20.11 2.83 -1.20
N VAL A 670 -20.56 3.48 -2.28
CA VAL A 670 -21.98 3.71 -2.55
C VAL A 670 -22.42 3.01 -3.82
N MET A 671 -23.59 2.38 -3.76
CA MET A 671 -24.34 1.91 -4.92
C MET A 671 -25.41 2.94 -5.25
N LEU A 672 -25.42 3.47 -6.47
CA LEU A 672 -26.39 4.45 -6.96
C LEU A 672 -27.08 3.99 -8.25
N GLN A 673 -28.28 4.52 -8.50
CA GLN A 673 -29.05 4.26 -9.72
C GLN A 673 -29.19 5.55 -10.53
N SER A 674 -28.38 5.72 -11.58
CA SER A 674 -28.54 6.83 -12.52
C SER A 674 -27.85 6.57 -13.85
N LYS A 675 -28.65 6.45 -14.92
CA LYS A 675 -28.17 6.34 -16.30
C LYS A 675 -27.41 7.59 -16.77
N GLU A 676 -27.74 8.75 -16.21
CA GLU A 676 -27.07 10.00 -16.53
C GLU A 676 -25.68 10.08 -15.91
N VAL A 677 -25.56 9.77 -14.63
CA VAL A 677 -24.25 9.73 -13.94
C VAL A 677 -23.38 8.61 -14.50
N CYS A 678 -23.93 7.40 -14.73
CA CYS A 678 -23.19 6.31 -15.36
C CYS A 678 -22.78 6.66 -16.81
N GLY A 679 -23.67 7.26 -17.62
CA GLY A 679 -23.35 7.70 -18.98
C GLY A 679 -22.26 8.78 -19.04
N ASN A 680 -22.24 9.69 -18.06
CA ASN A 680 -21.16 10.67 -17.89
C ASN A 680 -19.84 10.02 -17.43
N TRP A 681 -19.89 9.02 -16.53
CA TRP A 681 -18.70 8.25 -16.16
C TRP A 681 -18.13 7.49 -17.36
N ILE A 682 -18.96 6.90 -18.21
CA ILE A 682 -18.53 6.15 -19.41
C ILE A 682 -17.77 7.05 -20.41
N ASP A 683 -18.21 8.29 -20.66
CA ASP A 683 -17.42 9.24 -21.48
C ASP A 683 -16.17 9.75 -20.75
N GLY A 684 -16.23 9.95 -19.43
CA GLY A 684 -15.06 10.27 -18.60
C GLY A 684 -13.96 9.20 -18.69
N LEU A 685 -14.35 7.93 -18.57
CA LEU A 685 -13.50 6.76 -18.74
C LEU A 685 -12.93 6.62 -20.16
N ARG A 686 -13.55 7.26 -21.16
CA ARG A 686 -13.09 7.33 -22.56
C ARG A 686 -12.13 8.51 -22.81
N ARG A 687 -12.28 9.61 -22.05
CA ARG A 687 -11.48 10.84 -22.17
C ARG A 687 -10.22 10.86 -21.29
N CYS A 688 -10.26 10.22 -20.12
CA CYS A 688 -9.17 10.30 -19.14
C CYS A 688 -8.09 9.20 -19.27
N GLN A 689 -8.21 8.30 -20.25
CA GLN A 689 -7.29 7.17 -20.49
C GLN A 689 -7.36 6.70 -21.95
N ARG A 690 -6.51 5.75 -22.36
CA ARG A 690 -6.54 5.08 -23.69
C ARG A 690 -6.53 3.55 -23.60
N THR A 691 -7.03 3.04 -22.48
CA THR A 691 -7.09 1.61 -22.13
C THR A 691 -7.86 0.80 -23.18
N GLU A 692 -8.88 1.36 -23.82
CA GLU A 692 -9.71 0.73 -24.88
C GLU A 692 -8.99 0.55 -26.22
N ARG A 693 -7.96 1.37 -26.48
CA ARG A 693 -7.26 1.45 -27.76
C ARG A 693 -5.99 0.64 -27.78
N TYR A 694 -5.31 0.61 -26.63
CA TYR A 694 -3.95 0.12 -26.49
C TYR A 694 -3.78 -0.89 -25.35
N GLY A 695 -4.77 -1.05 -24.46
CA GLY A 695 -4.70 -1.93 -23.31
C GLY A 695 -5.12 -3.38 -23.56
N LYS A 696 -5.78 -3.69 -24.68
CA LYS A 696 -6.36 -5.02 -24.91
C LYS A 696 -5.30 -6.12 -24.94
N VAL A 697 -5.55 -7.20 -24.23
CA VAL A 697 -4.76 -8.44 -24.28
C VAL A 697 -5.00 -9.23 -25.59
N ASP A 698 -4.09 -10.15 -25.89
CA ASP A 698 -4.25 -11.17 -26.92
C ASP A 698 -5.17 -12.31 -26.41
N ASP A 699 -5.57 -13.24 -27.28
CA ASP A 699 -6.55 -14.31 -26.98
C ASP A 699 -6.16 -15.25 -25.83
N ASP A 700 -4.88 -15.28 -25.43
CA ASP A 700 -4.37 -16.04 -24.26
C ASP A 700 -4.39 -15.25 -22.95
N GLY A 701 -4.99 -14.04 -22.95
CA GLY A 701 -5.07 -13.16 -21.78
C GLY A 701 -3.79 -12.35 -21.51
N VAL A 702 -2.79 -12.40 -22.39
CA VAL A 702 -1.51 -11.71 -22.22
C VAL A 702 -1.41 -10.48 -23.11
N TRP A 703 -0.89 -9.37 -22.60
CA TRP A 703 -0.61 -8.18 -23.43
C TRP A 703 0.76 -8.25 -24.06
N ARG A 704 0.81 -7.99 -25.37
CA ARG A 704 2.04 -7.85 -26.16
C ARG A 704 1.99 -6.58 -26.98
N ASP A 705 3.12 -6.06 -27.44
CA ASP A 705 3.15 -4.98 -28.42
C ASP A 705 2.95 -5.51 -29.87
N ALA A 706 3.05 -4.63 -30.87
CA ALA A 706 2.89 -5.02 -32.28
C ALA A 706 4.04 -5.90 -32.82
N GLY A 707 5.16 -6.00 -32.10
CA GLY A 707 6.25 -6.94 -32.37
C GLY A 707 6.08 -8.28 -31.64
N GLY A 708 4.99 -8.48 -30.90
CA GLY A 708 4.76 -9.68 -30.09
C GLY A 708 5.53 -9.71 -28.76
N LYS A 709 6.07 -8.58 -28.30
CA LYS A 709 6.83 -8.52 -27.03
C LYS A 709 5.92 -8.10 -25.87
N GLU A 710 5.96 -8.85 -24.76
CA GLU A 710 5.26 -8.51 -23.52
C GLU A 710 5.80 -7.24 -22.84
N VAL A 711 5.05 -6.69 -21.87
CA VAL A 711 5.49 -5.49 -21.11
C VAL A 711 6.78 -5.81 -20.34
N GLU A 712 7.85 -5.08 -20.67
CA GLU A 712 9.17 -5.31 -20.09
C GLU A 712 9.18 -5.07 -18.57
N GLY A 713 9.59 -6.08 -17.80
CA GLY A 713 9.65 -6.03 -16.34
C GLY A 713 8.37 -6.46 -15.60
N ALA A 714 7.30 -6.83 -16.33
CA ALA A 714 6.14 -7.54 -15.79
C ALA A 714 6.52 -8.92 -15.22
N ILE A 715 5.63 -9.55 -14.45
CA ILE A 715 5.89 -10.85 -13.82
C ILE A 715 5.64 -12.03 -14.79
N GLY A 716 4.76 -11.85 -15.77
CA GLY A 716 4.34 -12.90 -16.71
C GLY A 716 3.28 -13.84 -16.13
N THR A 717 2.88 -14.84 -16.92
CA THR A 717 1.81 -15.80 -16.55
C THR A 717 2.32 -17.06 -15.86
N ASP A 718 3.51 -17.57 -16.22
CA ASP A 718 4.22 -18.57 -15.43
C ASP A 718 5.01 -17.88 -14.30
N PRO A 719 4.59 -17.98 -13.03
CA PRO A 719 5.29 -17.34 -11.93
C PRO A 719 6.59 -18.08 -11.55
N GLY A 720 6.83 -19.25 -12.15
CA GLY A 720 7.98 -20.14 -11.98
C GLY A 720 7.81 -21.11 -10.82
N LYS A 721 8.58 -22.22 -10.85
CA LYS A 721 8.54 -23.32 -9.86
C LYS A 721 8.87 -22.92 -8.39
N PHE A 722 9.23 -21.67 -8.15
CA PHE A 722 9.53 -21.08 -6.84
C PHE A 722 8.78 -19.76 -6.58
N SER A 723 7.65 -19.55 -7.26
CA SER A 723 6.76 -18.38 -7.15
C SER A 723 6.50 -17.90 -5.71
N TRP A 724 6.17 -18.82 -4.81
CA TRP A 724 5.88 -18.57 -3.40
C TRP A 724 7.06 -17.96 -2.61
N ILE A 725 8.32 -18.14 -3.05
CA ILE A 725 9.50 -17.51 -2.44
C ILE A 725 9.52 -16.01 -2.77
N LYS A 726 9.23 -15.66 -4.04
CA LYS A 726 8.97 -14.26 -4.44
C LYS A 726 7.76 -13.71 -3.66
N GLY A 727 6.78 -14.58 -3.37
CA GLY A 727 5.66 -14.35 -2.45
C GLY A 727 6.09 -13.83 -1.08
N ILE A 728 6.92 -14.59 -0.36
CA ILE A 728 7.36 -14.22 1.00
C ILE A 728 8.09 -12.86 0.96
N ALA A 729 9.05 -12.69 0.05
CA ALA A 729 9.80 -11.44 -0.09
C ALA A 729 8.91 -10.23 -0.45
N GLY A 730 7.84 -10.42 -1.22
CA GLY A 730 6.87 -9.37 -1.53
C GLY A 730 6.02 -8.95 -0.32
N ALA A 731 5.53 -9.91 0.47
CA ALA A 731 4.78 -9.64 1.68
C ALA A 731 5.65 -8.98 2.78
N VAL A 732 6.91 -9.41 2.95
CA VAL A 732 7.87 -8.76 3.85
C VAL A 732 8.15 -7.33 3.39
N ARG A 733 8.37 -7.10 2.08
CA ARG A 733 8.52 -5.75 1.51
C ARG A 733 7.27 -4.88 1.69
N ARG A 734 6.06 -5.46 1.77
CA ARG A 734 4.81 -4.75 2.07
C ARG A 734 4.78 -4.20 3.51
N VAL A 735 5.38 -4.92 4.46
CA VAL A 735 5.54 -4.46 5.85
C VAL A 735 6.59 -3.36 5.92
N THR A 736 7.78 -3.55 5.33
CA THR A 736 8.89 -2.58 5.41
C THR A 736 8.73 -1.33 4.53
N TRP A 737 7.86 -1.35 3.51
CA TRP A 737 7.51 -0.14 2.73
C TRP A 737 6.62 0.86 3.47
N ARG A 738 6.08 0.52 4.65
CA ARG A 738 5.37 1.49 5.51
C ARG A 738 6.32 2.42 6.28
N ASP A 739 7.59 2.05 6.46
CA ASP A 739 8.58 2.83 7.23
C ASP A 739 9.63 3.55 6.36
N THR A 740 9.90 3.09 5.14
CA THR A 740 11.11 3.48 4.36
C THR A 740 11.00 4.78 3.54
N THR A 741 10.17 5.75 3.95
CA THR A 741 10.07 7.08 3.29
C THR A 741 10.08 8.27 4.28
N LEU A 742 11.11 8.31 5.14
CA LEU A 742 11.36 9.40 6.09
C LEU A 742 12.78 9.99 5.93
N GLY A 743 12.89 11.32 6.03
CA GLY A 743 14.16 12.05 6.02
C GLY A 743 13.96 13.55 5.87
N GLY A 744 14.09 14.32 6.95
CA GLY A 744 13.72 15.76 6.98
C GLY A 744 14.34 16.65 8.08
N VAL A 745 14.93 16.06 9.13
CA VAL A 745 15.82 16.70 10.13
C VAL A 745 15.21 17.85 10.98
N GLY A 746 14.80 17.52 12.21
CA GLY A 746 15.50 18.05 13.38
C GLY A 746 14.71 18.80 14.47
N THR A 747 14.38 18.12 15.58
CA THR A 747 15.12 18.26 16.88
C THR A 747 14.41 17.57 18.07
N GLY A 748 15.17 16.76 18.82
CA GLY A 748 15.01 16.56 20.27
C GLY A 748 13.68 16.07 20.87
N THR A 749 13.41 14.75 20.85
CA THR A 749 13.02 13.95 22.05
C THR A 749 12.97 12.45 21.74
N LYS A 750 13.15 11.61 22.77
CA LYS A 750 13.33 10.14 22.67
C LYS A 750 12.17 9.37 21.98
N PRO A 751 12.45 8.24 21.28
CA PRO A 751 11.48 7.20 20.92
C PRO A 751 11.25 6.18 22.07
N ASP A 752 10.20 5.37 21.95
CA ASP A 752 9.81 4.32 22.92
C ASP A 752 9.72 2.91 22.27
N ILE A 753 10.77 2.10 22.43
CA ILE A 753 10.94 0.63 22.64
C ILE A 753 9.91 -0.42 22.11
N TYR A 754 8.65 -0.08 21.82
CA TYR A 754 7.55 -1.06 21.67
C TYR A 754 7.35 -1.68 20.27
N ASN A 755 8.08 -1.23 19.23
CA ASN A 755 7.83 -1.66 17.84
C ASN A 755 8.16 -3.14 17.56
N SER A 756 9.32 -3.65 17.99
CA SER A 756 9.83 -5.00 17.65
C SER A 756 8.82 -6.14 17.92
N ARG A 757 8.11 -6.06 19.05
CA ARG A 757 7.12 -7.08 19.46
C ARG A 757 5.90 -7.18 18.54
N TYR A 758 5.60 -6.14 17.73
CA TYR A 758 4.45 -6.14 16.80
C TYR A 758 4.66 -7.13 15.66
N ILE A 759 5.83 -7.06 15.00
CA ILE A 759 6.21 -7.94 13.88
C ILE A 759 6.29 -9.40 14.36
N SER A 760 6.84 -9.60 15.57
CA SER A 760 6.99 -10.92 16.20
C SER A 760 5.65 -11.67 16.34
N LEU A 761 4.59 -10.97 16.76
CA LEU A 761 3.27 -11.57 17.02
C LEU A 761 2.52 -11.92 15.72
N ILE A 762 2.63 -11.07 14.70
CA ILE A 762 1.96 -11.27 13.40
C ILE A 762 2.38 -12.59 12.77
N CYS A 763 3.68 -12.81 12.68
CA CYS A 763 4.22 -13.97 12.00
C CYS A 763 4.05 -15.28 12.78
N GLN A 764 3.90 -15.25 14.12
CA GLN A 764 3.55 -16.43 14.92
C GLN A 764 2.10 -16.91 14.75
N TYR A 765 1.14 -16.02 14.48
CA TYR A 765 -0.27 -16.43 14.41
C TYR A 765 -0.59 -17.12 13.08
N LEU A 766 0.02 -16.65 11.99
CA LEU A 766 -0.10 -17.20 10.64
C LEU A 766 0.30 -18.68 10.60
N THR A 767 1.43 -19.02 11.23
CA THR A 767 1.96 -20.39 11.38
C THR A 767 1.04 -21.33 12.17
N ILE A 768 0.25 -20.79 13.12
CA ILE A 768 -0.74 -21.57 13.88
C ILE A 768 -2.00 -21.82 13.06
N THR A 769 -2.56 -20.81 12.38
CA THR A 769 -3.80 -20.96 11.59
C THR A 769 -3.66 -21.89 10.39
N TRP A 770 -2.46 -21.95 9.79
CA TRP A 770 -2.09 -22.92 8.74
C TRP A 770 -2.33 -24.39 9.14
N TRP A 771 -2.15 -24.74 10.42
CA TRP A 771 -2.12 -26.14 10.86
C TRP A 771 -3.51 -26.76 11.07
N LEU A 772 -4.56 -25.94 11.23
CA LEU A 772 -5.91 -26.41 11.57
C LEU A 772 -6.82 -26.68 10.36
N HIS A 773 -6.66 -25.97 9.24
CA HIS A 773 -7.53 -26.14 8.06
C HIS A 773 -6.98 -27.13 7.03
N GLY A 774 -5.66 -27.38 7.02
CA GLY A 774 -5.03 -28.40 6.16
C GLY A 774 -5.49 -29.85 6.41
N LEU A 775 -6.28 -30.08 7.47
CA LEU A 775 -6.93 -31.37 7.76
C LEU A 775 -8.32 -31.53 7.11
N GLN A 776 -8.98 -30.47 6.65
CA GLN A 776 -10.30 -30.57 6.03
C GLN A 776 -10.24 -30.76 4.51
N THR A 777 -9.32 -30.08 3.80
CA THR A 777 -9.22 -30.18 2.33
C THR A 777 -8.80 -31.58 1.85
N VAL A 778 -8.01 -32.30 2.66
CA VAL A 778 -7.52 -33.65 2.33
C VAL A 778 -8.63 -34.72 2.45
N ALA A 779 -9.67 -34.47 3.25
CA ALA A 779 -10.73 -35.45 3.52
C ALA A 779 -11.73 -35.63 2.36
N VAL A 780 -11.80 -34.68 1.43
CA VAL A 780 -12.85 -34.64 0.38
C VAL A 780 -12.38 -35.24 -0.96
N MET A 781 -11.06 -35.38 -1.18
CA MET A 781 -10.50 -35.94 -2.42
C MET A 781 -10.14 -37.44 -2.34
N ALA A 782 -10.60 -38.15 -1.30
CA ALA A 782 -10.26 -39.55 -1.06
C ALA A 782 -11.31 -40.57 -1.59
N GLU A 783 -12.52 -40.14 -1.96
CA GLU A 783 -13.59 -41.01 -2.45
C GLU A 783 -13.98 -40.67 -3.90
N VAL A 784 -13.28 -41.25 -4.89
CA VAL A 784 -13.79 -41.57 -6.24
C VAL A 784 -12.73 -42.40 -7.02
N LEU A 785 -13.17 -43.50 -7.67
CA LEU A 785 -12.43 -44.46 -8.54
C LEU A 785 -11.53 -45.55 -7.87
N PRO A 786 -11.30 -46.73 -8.54
CA PRO A 786 -10.97 -48.00 -7.87
C PRO A 786 -9.65 -48.69 -8.33
N THR A 787 -9.40 -49.92 -7.85
CA THR A 787 -8.08 -50.59 -7.78
C THR A 787 -7.81 -51.75 -8.77
N SER A 788 -6.54 -51.88 -9.21
CA SER A 788 -5.80 -53.15 -9.48
C SER A 788 -4.33 -52.84 -9.85
N ALA A 789 -3.30 -53.31 -9.13
CA ALA A 789 -2.51 -54.57 -9.32
C ALA A 789 -1.67 -54.64 -10.63
N GLY A 790 -0.37 -55.02 -10.64
CA GLY A 790 0.55 -55.48 -9.58
C GLY A 790 2.05 -55.51 -10.00
N ALA A 791 2.94 -56.08 -9.17
CA ALA A 791 4.43 -56.05 -9.29
C ALA A 791 5.03 -57.30 -10.04
N PRO A 792 6.37 -57.50 -10.27
CA PRO A 792 7.46 -57.52 -9.25
C PRO A 792 8.90 -57.06 -9.66
N SER A 793 9.82 -57.01 -8.68
CA SER A 793 11.32 -56.93 -8.79
C SER A 793 11.96 -58.34 -9.00
N PRO A 794 13.32 -58.61 -9.02
CA PRO A 794 14.49 -57.98 -8.33
C PRO A 794 15.80 -58.01 -9.21
N PRO A 795 17.07 -58.27 -8.75
CA PRO A 795 17.81 -58.03 -7.48
C PRO A 795 19.16 -57.23 -7.68
N ALA A 796 19.97 -57.05 -6.62
CA ALA A 796 21.24 -56.28 -6.62
C ALA A 796 22.53 -57.13 -6.48
N LYS A 797 23.72 -56.51 -6.71
CA LYS A 797 25.06 -56.98 -6.22
C LYS A 797 26.20 -55.94 -6.38
N SER A 798 27.24 -56.07 -5.55
CA SER A 798 28.55 -55.36 -5.50
C SER A 798 29.64 -56.38 -5.06
N PRO A 799 30.90 -56.08 -4.62
CA PRO A 799 31.68 -54.81 -4.50
C PRO A 799 33.19 -54.94 -4.95
N HIS A 800 34.09 -54.02 -4.49
CA HIS A 800 35.58 -54.04 -4.52
C HIS A 800 36.29 -53.74 -5.88
N ASN A 801 37.53 -53.20 -6.03
CA ASN A 801 38.59 -52.54 -5.19
C ASN A 801 39.68 -51.96 -6.19
N ALA A 802 40.73 -51.16 -5.88
CA ALA A 802 41.10 -50.18 -4.83
C ALA A 802 42.52 -49.57 -5.14
N ALA A 803 43.00 -48.60 -4.32
CA ALA A 803 44.40 -48.08 -4.19
C ALA A 803 45.00 -47.02 -5.16
N SER A 804 46.00 -46.27 -4.66
CA SER A 804 46.76 -45.11 -5.21
C SER A 804 48.25 -45.22 -4.74
N PRO A 805 49.17 -44.21 -4.82
CA PRO A 805 49.39 -43.05 -5.72
C PRO A 805 50.81 -43.13 -6.38
N PRO A 806 51.49 -42.04 -6.84
CA PRO A 806 52.31 -41.17 -5.95
C PRO A 806 52.45 -39.67 -6.36
N SER A 807 53.22 -38.88 -5.60
CA SER A 807 53.59 -37.46 -5.82
C SER A 807 54.89 -37.31 -6.67
N ALA A 808 55.48 -36.15 -7.00
CA ALA A 808 55.42 -34.75 -6.52
C ALA A 808 55.68 -33.76 -7.71
N SER A 809 56.04 -32.45 -7.62
CA SER A 809 56.56 -31.55 -6.55
C SER A 809 56.15 -30.05 -6.78
N ALA A 810 56.97 -29.06 -6.41
CA ALA A 810 56.66 -27.62 -6.45
C ALA A 810 57.86 -26.71 -6.84
N ALA A 811 57.61 -25.51 -7.40
CA ALA A 811 58.46 -24.30 -7.37
C ALA A 811 57.76 -23.06 -8.01
N VAL A 812 58.17 -21.84 -7.61
CA VAL A 812 57.72 -20.48 -8.01
C VAL A 812 58.99 -19.58 -8.00
N PRO A 813 59.29 -18.69 -8.99
CA PRO A 813 58.97 -17.23 -8.85
C PRO A 813 58.98 -16.30 -10.11
N GLN A 814 58.57 -15.03 -9.90
CA GLN A 814 59.08 -13.75 -10.50
C GLN A 814 58.80 -13.38 -11.99
N ASP A 815 58.72 -12.09 -12.41
CA ASP A 815 58.30 -10.79 -11.79
C ASP A 815 58.31 -9.63 -12.86
N PHE A 816 57.77 -8.44 -12.52
CA PHE A 816 57.85 -7.12 -13.24
C PHE A 816 57.04 -6.97 -14.57
N GLU A 817 56.63 -5.78 -15.05
CA GLU A 817 56.96 -4.37 -14.70
C GLU A 817 55.76 -3.39 -14.94
N ASN A 818 55.90 -2.08 -14.63
CA ASN A 818 54.84 -1.03 -14.68
C ASN A 818 55.18 0.15 -15.62
N GLU A 819 54.17 0.80 -16.24
CA GLU A 819 54.26 2.16 -16.82
C GLU A 819 53.00 3.01 -16.48
N HIS A 820 53.02 4.33 -16.75
CA HIS A 820 52.25 5.32 -15.96
C HIS A 820 51.68 6.52 -16.75
N LEU A 821 50.47 6.97 -16.34
CA LEU A 821 49.96 8.37 -16.32
C LEU A 821 49.65 9.06 -17.69
N PRO A 822 48.86 10.17 -17.76
CA PRO A 822 48.59 11.19 -16.73
C PRO A 822 47.10 11.53 -16.42
N ILE A 823 46.93 12.57 -15.59
CA ILE A 823 45.69 13.14 -15.05
C ILE A 823 45.52 14.57 -15.58
N GLU A 824 44.28 15.05 -15.75
CA GLU A 824 43.94 16.48 -15.70
C GLU A 824 42.85 16.73 -14.64
N SER A 825 42.83 17.94 -14.09
CA SER A 825 42.03 18.33 -12.91
C SER A 825 41.69 19.81 -12.96
N ASP A 826 40.44 20.17 -12.67
CA ASP A 826 40.02 21.56 -12.43
C ASP A 826 39.11 21.63 -11.18
N GLU A 827 39.62 22.24 -10.11
CA GLU A 827 38.84 22.78 -8.99
C GLU A 827 39.16 24.28 -8.87
N SER A 828 38.20 25.09 -8.45
CA SER A 828 38.47 26.46 -7.98
C SER A 828 37.40 26.98 -6.99
N ASP A 829 37.74 26.85 -5.70
CA ASP A 829 37.54 27.78 -4.59
C ASP A 829 36.32 28.73 -4.54
N ILE A 830 35.56 28.65 -3.43
CA ILE A 830 35.22 29.83 -2.61
C ILE A 830 35.43 29.49 -1.10
N ASP A 831 35.94 30.48 -0.36
CA ASP A 831 36.69 30.36 0.90
C ASP A 831 35.87 30.55 2.21
N SER A 832 35.92 29.53 3.09
CA SER A 832 36.31 29.54 4.53
C SER A 832 35.64 30.41 5.65
N GLY A 833 35.65 29.82 6.86
CA GLY A 833 35.65 30.47 8.19
C GLY A 833 34.30 30.51 8.95
N PHE A 834 34.15 30.07 10.22
CA PHE A 834 35.02 29.44 11.24
C PHE A 834 34.13 28.65 12.24
N GLY A 835 34.60 27.70 13.07
CA GLY A 835 35.94 27.12 13.24
C GLY A 835 36.38 26.93 14.71
N SER A 836 36.00 25.80 15.36
CA SER A 836 36.64 25.31 16.60
C SER A 836 36.39 23.81 16.84
N ASP A 837 37.45 23.07 17.17
CA ASP A 837 37.58 21.60 17.25
C ASP A 837 36.94 20.99 18.53
N ILE A 838 36.83 19.66 18.79
CA ILE A 838 37.78 18.53 18.59
C ILE A 838 37.02 17.20 18.33
N ALA A 839 37.71 16.25 17.67
CA ALA A 839 37.36 14.84 17.44
C ALA A 839 36.34 14.55 16.32
N SER A 840 36.82 14.58 15.09
CA SER A 840 36.20 13.93 13.93
C SER A 840 37.21 13.04 13.21
N SER A 841 36.87 11.76 13.01
CA SER A 841 37.61 10.83 12.13
C SER A 841 36.79 9.60 11.72
N THR A 842 35.49 9.77 11.47
CA THR A 842 34.66 8.78 10.75
C THR A 842 34.55 9.21 9.29
N THR A 843 35.48 8.73 8.46
CA THR A 843 35.54 9.08 7.03
C THR A 843 34.28 8.63 6.30
N SER A 844 33.84 9.39 5.29
CA SER A 844 32.78 8.94 4.39
C SER A 844 33.16 7.64 3.69
N ILE A 845 32.22 6.69 3.64
CA ILE A 845 32.38 5.42 2.91
C ILE A 845 32.68 5.74 1.44
N LEU A 846 33.87 5.36 0.97
CA LEU A 846 34.24 5.42 -0.45
C LEU A 846 33.38 4.42 -1.24
N ASP A 847 32.91 4.77 -2.43
CA ASP A 847 32.02 3.90 -3.21
C ASP A 847 32.65 2.53 -3.53
N SER A 848 33.98 2.44 -3.63
CA SER A 848 34.72 1.19 -3.79
C SER A 848 34.54 0.18 -2.64
N ILE A 849 34.07 0.61 -1.47
CA ILE A 849 33.73 -0.27 -0.34
C ILE A 849 32.41 -1.03 -0.61
N ARG A 850 31.60 -0.56 -1.56
CA ARG A 850 30.33 -1.18 -1.99
C ARG A 850 30.48 -2.09 -3.22
N ASP A 851 31.65 -2.16 -3.83
CA ASP A 851 31.94 -3.06 -4.95
C ASP A 851 32.06 -4.53 -4.49
N TYR A 852 30.92 -5.12 -4.12
CA TYR A 852 30.85 -6.52 -3.68
C TYR A 852 31.23 -7.51 -4.79
N ARG A 853 31.98 -8.56 -4.43
CA ARG A 853 32.34 -9.63 -5.36
C ARG A 853 31.13 -10.54 -5.58
N VAL A 854 30.76 -10.73 -6.85
CA VAL A 854 29.63 -11.60 -7.24
C VAL A 854 30.14 -13.00 -7.57
N LEU A 855 29.70 -14.02 -6.84
CA LEU A 855 30.07 -15.42 -7.07
C LEU A 855 28.81 -16.28 -7.09
N ASN A 856 28.62 -17.05 -8.17
CA ASN A 856 27.47 -17.94 -8.37
C ASN A 856 26.10 -17.24 -8.16
N GLY A 857 26.00 -15.96 -8.53
CA GLY A 857 24.76 -15.15 -8.40
C GLY A 857 24.47 -14.58 -7.00
N ARG A 858 25.37 -14.75 -6.03
CA ARG A 858 25.28 -14.18 -4.67
C ARG A 858 26.35 -13.09 -4.49
N THR A 859 26.11 -12.06 -3.68
CA THR A 859 27.13 -11.04 -3.37
C THR A 859 27.90 -11.38 -2.10
N TYR A 860 29.19 -11.05 -2.05
CA TYR A 860 30.04 -11.24 -0.88
C TYR A 860 30.91 -9.99 -0.63
N HIS A 861 31.33 -9.83 0.62
CA HIS A 861 32.33 -8.85 1.04
C HIS A 861 33.63 -8.95 0.20
N ASN A 862 34.30 -7.82 -0.04
CA ASN A 862 35.36 -7.66 -1.04
C ASN A 862 36.53 -6.71 -0.61
N PHE A 863 37.16 -6.96 0.54
CA PHE A 863 38.52 -6.46 0.80
C PHE A 863 39.58 -7.55 0.56
N ASN A 864 40.77 -7.13 0.11
CA ASN A 864 41.85 -8.03 -0.31
C ASN A 864 42.35 -8.97 0.82
N ASP A 865 42.35 -8.49 2.06
CA ASP A 865 42.95 -9.20 3.20
C ASP A 865 41.93 -10.00 4.04
N THR A 866 40.62 -9.78 3.85
CA THR A 866 39.55 -10.39 4.67
C THR A 866 38.84 -11.54 3.97
N GLN A 867 39.16 -12.78 4.36
CA GLN A 867 38.46 -13.97 3.85
C GLN A 867 37.14 -14.23 4.60
N TYR A 868 36.04 -13.77 4.03
CA TYR A 868 34.67 -14.05 4.50
C TYR A 868 33.91 -14.96 3.51
N CYS A 869 33.21 -15.97 4.03
CA CYS A 869 32.64 -17.07 3.24
C CYS A 869 31.11 -17.06 3.11
N PHE A 870 30.40 -16.13 3.76
CA PHE A 870 28.94 -16.03 3.68
C PHE A 870 28.51 -14.82 2.82
N PRO A 871 27.39 -14.91 2.08
CA PRO A 871 26.90 -13.83 1.24
C PRO A 871 26.29 -12.69 2.07
N ASN A 872 26.18 -11.51 1.46
CA ASN A 872 25.66 -10.27 2.09
C ASN A 872 24.48 -9.62 1.33
N ASP A 873 23.88 -10.34 0.37
CA ASP A 873 22.70 -9.90 -0.40
C ASP A 873 21.38 -9.95 0.40
N ASP A 874 20.33 -9.32 -0.16
CA ASP A 874 18.94 -9.29 0.35
C ASP A 874 18.46 -10.63 0.96
N ALA A 875 18.73 -11.76 0.32
CA ALA A 875 18.23 -13.07 0.76
C ALA A 875 19.08 -13.66 1.90
N ALA A 876 20.36 -13.30 2.00
CA ALA A 876 21.17 -13.58 3.18
C ALA A 876 20.69 -12.75 4.38
N ASN A 877 20.40 -11.47 4.15
CA ASN A 877 19.90 -10.52 5.16
C ASN A 877 18.50 -10.93 5.68
N GLU A 878 17.56 -11.27 4.79
CA GLU A 878 16.23 -11.78 5.16
C GLU A 878 16.32 -13.06 6.03
N ALA A 879 17.25 -13.97 5.72
CA ALA A 879 17.49 -15.16 6.55
C ALA A 879 18.05 -14.81 7.94
N MET A 880 18.88 -13.77 8.07
CA MET A 880 19.39 -13.30 9.36
C MET A 880 18.30 -12.65 10.23
N ASP A 881 17.38 -11.88 9.64
CA ASP A 881 16.25 -11.26 10.37
C ASP A 881 15.23 -12.31 10.85
N ILE A 882 14.93 -13.32 10.02
CA ILE A 882 14.18 -14.52 10.43
C ILE A 882 14.90 -15.24 11.60
N GLY A 883 16.23 -15.30 11.54
CA GLY A 883 17.09 -15.81 12.60
C GLY A 883 16.99 -15.01 13.91
N HIS A 884 17.02 -13.67 13.85
CA HIS A 884 16.82 -12.81 15.03
C HIS A 884 15.52 -13.18 15.73
N GLN A 885 14.41 -13.21 14.99
CA GLN A 885 13.08 -13.49 15.53
C GLN A 885 13.00 -14.92 16.13
N LEU A 886 13.63 -15.91 15.51
CA LEU A 886 13.77 -17.25 16.09
C LEU A 886 14.45 -17.22 17.49
N PHE A 887 15.56 -16.47 17.64
CA PHE A 887 16.24 -16.34 18.93
C PHE A 887 15.38 -15.60 19.97
N THR A 888 14.76 -14.49 19.59
CA THR A 888 13.88 -13.70 20.48
C THR A 888 12.71 -14.54 21.00
N LEU A 889 12.12 -15.43 20.17
CA LEU A 889 11.12 -16.40 20.61
C LEU A 889 11.69 -17.51 21.49
N LEU A 890 12.87 -18.03 21.16
CA LEU A 890 13.55 -19.06 21.95
C LEU A 890 13.84 -18.59 23.39
N PHE A 891 14.22 -17.32 23.55
CA PHE A 891 14.61 -16.72 24.83
C PHE A 891 13.47 -16.03 25.59
N ASP A 892 12.20 -16.23 25.18
CA ASP A 892 11.00 -15.68 25.83
C ASP A 892 10.87 -14.15 25.73
N GLY A 893 11.12 -13.59 24.55
CA GLY A 893 10.95 -12.16 24.26
C GLY A 893 12.06 -11.27 24.85
N ARG A 894 13.28 -11.82 24.96
CA ARG A 894 14.52 -11.17 25.43
C ARG A 894 15.61 -11.26 24.38
N LEU A 895 16.41 -10.21 24.28
CA LEU A 895 17.56 -10.10 23.36
C LEU A 895 18.83 -10.79 23.89
N PHE A 896 18.92 -11.01 25.21
CA PHE A 896 20.08 -11.54 25.92
C PHE A 896 19.65 -12.23 27.24
N LEU A 897 20.58 -12.93 27.88
CA LEU A 897 20.38 -13.70 29.11
C LEU A 897 21.43 -13.40 30.21
N ALA A 898 22.50 -12.68 29.87
CA ALA A 898 23.47 -12.13 30.81
C ALA A 898 22.82 -11.10 31.78
N PRO A 899 23.12 -11.12 33.08
CA PRO A 899 22.52 -10.20 34.06
C PRO A 899 23.27 -8.86 34.08
N ILE A 900 23.15 -8.10 32.98
CA ILE A 900 23.77 -6.77 32.80
C ILE A 900 23.11 -5.63 33.60
N GLY A 901 21.94 -5.89 34.20
CA GLY A 901 21.13 -4.90 34.91
C GLY A 901 20.33 -3.97 33.99
N ASP A 902 19.59 -3.04 34.58
CA ASP A 902 18.57 -2.24 33.88
C ASP A 902 19.11 -0.93 33.26
N SER A 903 20.41 -0.66 33.36
CA SER A 903 21.02 0.60 32.90
C SER A 903 22.51 0.46 32.48
N PRO A 904 22.84 -0.37 31.48
CA PRO A 904 24.15 -0.32 30.82
C PRO A 904 24.43 1.08 30.25
N GLN A 905 25.71 1.43 30.08
CA GLN A 905 26.14 2.76 29.59
C GLN A 905 26.89 2.70 28.26
N LYS A 906 27.62 1.61 27.99
CA LYS A 906 28.19 1.27 26.68
C LYS A 906 28.04 -0.21 26.35
N ALA A 907 27.57 -0.53 25.16
CA ALA A 907 27.49 -1.90 24.65
C ALA A 907 28.04 -2.00 23.21
N ILE A 908 28.45 -3.19 22.81
CA ILE A 908 28.88 -3.48 21.43
C ILE A 908 28.34 -4.83 20.94
N ASP A 909 27.83 -4.85 19.71
CA ASP A 909 27.36 -6.03 18.98
C ASP A 909 28.37 -6.36 17.87
N ILE A 910 29.16 -7.42 18.05
CA ILE A 910 30.22 -7.81 17.14
C ILE A 910 29.65 -8.71 16.04
N GLY A 911 29.86 -8.32 14.77
CA GLY A 911 29.29 -9.02 13.62
C GLY A 911 27.76 -8.87 13.57
N THR A 912 27.29 -7.63 13.62
CA THR A 912 25.88 -7.26 13.81
C THR A 912 24.97 -7.64 12.62
N GLY A 913 25.53 -8.00 11.46
CA GLY A 913 24.79 -8.40 10.27
C GLY A 913 23.91 -7.26 9.76
N THR A 914 22.59 -7.46 9.73
CA THR A 914 21.61 -6.42 9.37
C THR A 914 21.51 -5.27 10.37
N GLY A 915 22.14 -5.39 11.55
CA GLY A 915 22.03 -4.40 12.63
C GLY A 915 20.81 -4.58 13.54
N ILE A 916 19.91 -5.52 13.23
CA ILE A 916 18.60 -5.67 13.89
C ILE A 916 18.71 -5.95 15.41
N TRP A 917 19.74 -6.67 15.88
CA TRP A 917 19.93 -6.88 17.32
C TRP A 917 20.44 -5.60 18.01
N ALA A 918 21.40 -4.89 17.41
CA ALA A 918 21.93 -3.64 17.97
C ALA A 918 20.86 -2.53 18.01
N ILE A 919 19.96 -2.49 17.02
CA ILE A 919 18.80 -1.58 16.99
C ILE A 919 17.85 -1.88 18.16
N ASP A 920 17.38 -3.13 18.28
CA ASP A 920 16.48 -3.55 19.37
C ASP A 920 17.11 -3.35 20.76
N PHE A 921 18.43 -3.54 20.90
CA PHE A 921 19.14 -3.31 22.16
C PHE A 921 19.31 -1.82 22.47
N ALA A 922 19.61 -0.98 21.48
CA ALA A 922 19.73 0.47 21.64
C ALA A 922 18.39 1.12 21.98
N ASP A 923 17.29 0.64 21.38
CA ASP A 923 15.92 1.01 21.77
C ASP A 923 15.61 0.49 23.19
N GLN A 924 15.97 -0.75 23.55
CA GLN A 924 15.75 -1.28 24.90
C GLN A 924 16.51 -0.48 25.98
N PHE A 925 17.69 0.07 25.66
CA PHE A 925 18.50 0.86 26.58
C PHE A 925 18.89 2.24 26.02
N PRO A 926 17.99 3.24 26.05
CA PRO A 926 18.28 4.64 25.68
C PRO A 926 19.23 5.37 26.65
N SER A 927 19.88 4.63 27.55
CA SER A 927 20.97 5.03 28.45
C SER A 927 22.34 4.52 27.99
N ALA A 928 22.39 3.55 27.07
CA ALA A 928 23.60 2.95 26.55
C ALA A 928 23.97 3.56 25.20
N GLU A 929 25.24 3.94 25.04
CA GLU A 929 25.87 4.11 23.73
C GLU A 929 26.11 2.70 23.15
N VAL A 930 25.56 2.42 21.98
CA VAL A 930 25.67 1.12 21.32
C VAL A 930 26.50 1.27 20.05
N ILE A 931 27.40 0.31 19.83
CA ILE A 931 28.15 0.16 18.58
C ILE A 931 27.76 -1.19 17.97
N GLY A 932 27.43 -1.24 16.69
CA GLY A 932 27.42 -2.49 15.94
C GLY A 932 28.61 -2.51 14.98
N THR A 933 29.38 -3.60 14.94
CA THR A 933 30.46 -3.76 13.96
C THR A 933 30.14 -4.85 12.95
N ASP A 934 30.50 -4.64 11.68
CA ASP A 934 30.42 -5.67 10.64
C ASP A 934 31.43 -5.42 9.51
N LEU A 935 31.66 -6.46 8.69
CA LEU A 935 32.45 -6.40 7.46
C LEU A 935 31.68 -5.77 6.30
N SER A 936 30.36 -5.87 6.26
CA SER A 936 29.53 -5.39 5.15
C SER A 936 28.65 -4.22 5.58
N PRO A 937 28.63 -3.08 4.85
CA PRO A 937 27.71 -1.97 5.12
C PRO A 937 26.29 -2.28 4.59
N THR A 938 25.62 -3.27 5.20
CA THR A 938 24.25 -3.71 4.87
C THR A 938 23.19 -3.19 5.85
N GLN A 939 23.60 -2.45 6.88
CA GLN A 939 22.73 -1.95 7.95
C GLN A 939 21.91 -0.74 7.47
N PRO A 940 20.71 -0.49 8.05
CA PRO A 940 19.89 0.67 7.68
C PRO A 940 20.56 1.99 8.08
N SER A 941 20.33 3.04 7.27
CA SER A 941 20.82 4.40 7.54
C SER A 941 20.01 5.16 8.60
N PHE A 942 18.85 4.65 8.99
CA PHE A 942 18.02 5.20 10.06
C PHE A 942 18.07 4.27 11.28
N VAL A 943 18.63 4.76 12.38
CA VAL A 943 18.98 4.01 13.59
C VAL A 943 18.59 4.77 14.85
N PRO A 944 18.44 4.12 16.02
CA PRO A 944 18.31 4.81 17.30
C PRO A 944 19.46 5.81 17.53
N PRO A 945 19.21 7.00 18.11
CA PRO A 945 20.20 8.08 18.19
C PRO A 945 21.38 7.79 19.12
N ASN A 946 21.34 6.69 19.86
CA ASN A 946 22.39 6.15 20.71
C ASN A 946 23.12 4.95 20.09
N LEU A 947 22.74 4.51 18.88
CA LEU A 947 23.42 3.48 18.09
C LEU A 947 24.26 4.13 16.98
N ARG A 948 25.41 3.53 16.68
CA ARG A 948 26.10 3.71 15.41
C ARG A 948 26.65 2.39 14.88
N PHE A 949 26.86 2.31 13.57
CA PHE A 949 27.54 1.20 12.92
C PHE A 949 28.95 1.62 12.50
N GLU A 950 29.92 0.74 12.77
CA GLU A 950 31.33 0.92 12.43
C GLU A 950 31.76 -0.26 11.53
N LEU A 951 32.43 0.03 10.40
CA LEU A 951 32.91 -0.98 9.47
C LEU A 951 34.25 -1.54 9.98
N ASP A 952 34.27 -2.78 10.46
CA ASP A 952 35.42 -3.35 11.18
C ASP A 952 35.50 -4.89 11.02
N ASP A 953 36.72 -5.43 10.96
CA ASP A 953 36.96 -6.87 11.00
C ASP A 953 37.34 -7.27 12.42
N ALA A 954 36.40 -7.93 13.11
CA ALA A 954 36.54 -8.39 14.49
C ALA A 954 37.77 -9.30 14.75
N GLN A 955 38.43 -9.83 13.71
CA GLN A 955 39.68 -10.59 13.81
C GLN A 955 40.93 -9.71 14.00
N LEU A 956 40.86 -8.43 13.63
CA LEU A 956 41.95 -7.45 13.79
C LEU A 956 42.11 -7.01 15.26
N ASP A 957 43.07 -6.14 15.52
CA ASP A 957 43.31 -5.60 16.87
C ASP A 957 42.28 -4.52 17.20
N TRP A 958 41.44 -4.80 18.20
CA TRP A 958 40.34 -3.92 18.59
C TRP A 958 40.86 -2.54 18.99
N THR A 959 40.45 -1.51 18.24
CA THR A 959 40.84 -0.10 18.43
C THR A 959 40.30 0.52 19.71
N PHE A 960 39.33 -0.14 20.35
CA PHE A 960 38.71 0.29 21.61
C PHE A 960 39.69 0.28 22.78
N ASN A 961 39.53 1.27 23.67
CA ASN A 961 40.30 1.36 24.91
C ASN A 961 39.95 0.24 25.90
N GLU A 962 40.87 -0.07 26.80
CA GLU A 962 40.59 -0.96 27.93
C GLU A 962 39.41 -0.41 28.76
N HIS A 963 38.56 -1.30 29.27
CA HIS A 963 37.43 -0.92 30.13
C HIS A 963 36.42 0.08 29.49
N THR A 964 36.19 -0.03 28.18
CA THR A 964 35.18 0.76 27.45
C THR A 964 33.74 0.27 27.67
N PHE A 965 33.48 -1.04 27.62
CA PHE A 965 32.10 -1.59 27.52
C PHE A 965 31.59 -2.19 28.82
N ASP A 966 30.29 -2.03 29.09
CA ASP A 966 29.56 -2.76 30.13
C ASP A 966 29.11 -4.15 29.62
N TYR A 967 28.86 -4.26 28.31
CA TYR A 967 28.36 -5.46 27.66
C TYR A 967 28.93 -5.65 26.24
N VAL A 968 29.32 -6.88 25.91
CA VAL A 968 29.69 -7.32 24.55
C VAL A 968 28.78 -8.46 24.14
N HIS A 969 28.15 -8.37 22.98
CA HIS A 969 27.32 -9.42 22.38
C HIS A 969 27.95 -9.93 21.07
N LEU A 970 27.84 -11.24 20.84
CA LEU A 970 28.22 -11.90 19.59
C LEU A 970 27.17 -12.96 19.22
N ARG A 971 26.83 -13.13 17.94
CA ARG A 971 25.83 -14.13 17.54
C ARG A 971 26.09 -14.73 16.16
N CYS A 972 26.09 -16.07 16.09
CA CYS A 972 26.25 -16.85 14.87
C CYS A 972 27.53 -16.55 14.07
N LEU A 973 28.65 -16.30 14.76
CA LEU A 973 29.94 -16.02 14.13
C LEU A 973 30.82 -17.28 13.95
N PHE A 974 30.27 -18.48 14.23
CA PHE A 974 30.89 -19.74 13.83
C PHE A 974 31.28 -19.72 12.34
N GLY A 975 32.49 -20.18 11.99
CA GLY A 975 32.99 -20.11 10.60
C GLY A 975 33.43 -18.72 10.10
N SER A 976 33.17 -17.65 10.85
CA SER A 976 33.57 -16.28 10.49
C SER A 976 34.91 -15.87 11.11
N ILE A 977 35.26 -16.40 12.29
CA ILE A 977 36.48 -16.08 13.06
C ILE A 977 37.46 -17.28 13.07
N SER A 978 38.74 -17.00 12.89
CA SER A 978 39.84 -17.97 12.98
C SER A 978 40.41 -18.10 14.40
N ASP A 979 40.80 -16.99 15.04
CA ASP A 979 41.37 -16.96 16.39
C ASP A 979 40.35 -16.47 17.44
N TRP A 980 39.59 -17.42 17.96
CA TRP A 980 38.67 -17.21 19.07
C TRP A 980 39.35 -16.81 20.39
N PRO A 981 40.47 -17.43 20.83
CA PRO A 981 41.26 -16.95 21.96
C PRO A 981 41.61 -15.46 21.88
N LYS A 982 42.07 -14.95 20.72
CA LYS A 982 42.34 -13.53 20.51
C LYS A 982 41.08 -12.69 20.74
N LEU A 983 39.98 -13.04 20.07
CA LEU A 983 38.70 -12.31 20.17
C LEU A 983 38.20 -12.20 21.62
N TYR A 984 38.26 -13.29 22.40
CA TYR A 984 37.87 -13.24 23.82
C TYR A 984 38.85 -12.44 24.68
N ASN A 985 40.15 -12.42 24.36
CA ASN A 985 41.12 -11.60 25.09
C ASN A 985 40.94 -10.10 24.80
N ASP A 986 40.65 -9.72 23.55
CA ASP A 986 40.33 -8.34 23.17
C ASP A 986 39.00 -7.88 23.77
N ALA A 987 37.96 -8.72 23.73
CA ALA A 987 36.72 -8.46 24.44
C ALA A 987 36.93 -8.35 25.96
N PHE A 988 37.71 -9.26 26.56
CA PHE A 988 38.06 -9.20 27.99
C PHE A 988 38.81 -7.91 28.32
N ARG A 989 39.75 -7.45 27.49
CA ARG A 989 40.45 -6.15 27.64
C ARG A 989 39.46 -4.99 27.59
N ALA A 990 38.61 -4.93 26.57
CA ALA A 990 37.68 -3.83 26.32
C ALA A 990 36.49 -3.77 27.31
N ILE A 991 36.15 -4.85 28.00
CA ILE A 991 35.09 -4.88 29.02
C ILE A 991 35.56 -4.23 30.35
N LYS A 992 34.65 -3.52 31.04
CA LYS A 992 34.84 -2.96 32.39
C LYS A 992 34.86 -4.04 33.47
N PRO A 993 35.52 -3.82 34.63
CA PRO A 993 35.39 -4.73 35.76
C PRO A 993 33.91 -4.87 36.17
N GLY A 994 33.41 -6.09 36.31
CA GLY A 994 31.98 -6.38 36.52
C GLY A 994 31.09 -6.37 35.27
N GLY A 995 31.58 -5.97 34.11
CA GLY A 995 30.86 -6.04 32.83
C GLY A 995 30.80 -7.47 32.25
N TRP A 996 29.97 -7.69 31.22
CA TRP A 996 29.65 -9.02 30.69
C TRP A 996 29.99 -9.20 29.21
N ILE A 997 30.24 -10.45 28.83
CA ILE A 997 30.17 -10.95 27.46
C ILE A 997 29.00 -11.95 27.37
N GLU A 998 28.25 -11.96 26.27
CA GLU A 998 27.37 -13.07 25.88
C GLU A 998 27.58 -13.43 24.41
N GLN A 999 27.54 -14.73 24.14
CA GLN A 999 27.63 -15.28 22.79
C GLN A 999 26.55 -16.34 22.56
N VAL A 1000 25.89 -16.27 21.40
CA VAL A 1000 24.83 -17.20 20.98
C VAL A 1000 25.20 -17.89 19.68
N GLU A 1001 25.32 -19.22 19.69
CA GLU A 1001 25.74 -20.03 18.52
C GLU A 1001 24.79 -21.18 18.21
N ILE A 1002 24.79 -21.61 16.94
CA ILE A 1002 24.06 -22.79 16.45
C ILE A 1002 25.07 -23.93 16.21
N ASN A 1003 24.74 -25.14 16.66
CA ASN A 1003 25.42 -26.34 16.21
C ASN A 1003 24.84 -26.78 14.84
N VAL A 1004 25.68 -26.82 13.80
CA VAL A 1004 25.29 -27.18 12.43
C VAL A 1004 24.86 -28.66 12.31
N GLN A 1005 25.19 -29.51 13.29
CA GLN A 1005 24.78 -30.91 13.30
C GLN A 1005 23.32 -31.08 13.74
N ILE A 1006 22.52 -31.66 12.84
CA ILE A 1006 21.12 -32.06 13.08
C ILE A 1006 21.10 -33.49 13.61
N VAL A 1007 20.26 -33.77 14.60
CA VAL A 1007 20.07 -35.09 15.22
C VAL A 1007 18.60 -35.31 15.61
N SER A 1008 18.22 -36.53 15.98
CA SER A 1008 16.91 -36.86 16.57
C SER A 1008 17.09 -37.65 17.88
N ASP A 1009 16.11 -37.55 18.80
CA ASP A 1009 16.08 -38.35 20.03
C ASP A 1009 15.45 -39.74 19.81
N ASP A 1010 14.72 -39.94 18.71
CA ASP A 1010 13.90 -41.14 18.44
C ASP A 1010 14.39 -41.98 17.26
N GLY A 1011 15.49 -41.57 16.60
CA GLY A 1011 16.08 -42.28 15.47
C GLY A 1011 15.41 -42.01 14.12
N THR A 1012 14.48 -41.05 14.02
CA THR A 1012 13.93 -40.61 12.72
C THR A 1012 14.95 -39.90 11.83
N VAL A 1013 16.02 -39.38 12.44
CA VAL A 1013 17.22 -38.84 11.77
C VAL A 1013 18.42 -39.61 12.33
N ASP A 1014 18.82 -40.67 11.62
CA ASP A 1014 19.93 -41.59 11.96
C ASP A 1014 21.29 -41.17 11.36
N GLU A 1015 22.34 -41.98 11.49
CA GLU A 1015 23.70 -41.63 11.04
C GLU A 1015 23.89 -41.50 9.52
N ASP A 1016 23.04 -42.21 8.75
CA ASP A 1016 23.03 -42.25 7.28
C ASP A 1016 22.04 -41.23 6.68
N HIS A 1017 21.07 -40.75 7.47
CA HIS A 1017 20.06 -39.80 7.01
C HIS A 1017 20.66 -38.48 6.51
N ILE A 1018 20.07 -37.92 5.45
CA ILE A 1018 20.61 -36.75 4.73
C ILE A 1018 20.76 -35.51 5.62
N LEU A 1019 19.92 -35.35 6.66
CA LEU A 1019 20.04 -34.25 7.63
C LEU A 1019 21.23 -34.43 8.58
N THR A 1020 21.61 -35.65 8.92
CA THR A 1020 22.87 -35.93 9.65
C THR A 1020 24.07 -35.79 8.72
N GLY A 1021 23.88 -36.11 7.43
CA GLY A 1021 24.82 -35.80 6.35
C GLY A 1021 25.08 -34.31 6.19
N TRP A 1022 24.09 -33.45 6.43
CA TRP A 1022 24.12 -32.00 6.20
C TRP A 1022 25.41 -31.33 6.67
N SER A 1023 25.83 -31.62 7.90
CA SER A 1023 26.97 -30.95 8.55
C SER A 1023 28.35 -31.42 8.04
N LYS A 1024 28.43 -32.62 7.43
CA LYS A 1024 29.70 -33.26 7.06
C LYS A 1024 30.53 -32.42 6.05
N PRO A 1025 29.95 -31.85 4.96
CA PRO A 1025 30.68 -30.94 4.07
C PRO A 1025 31.09 -29.63 4.75
N PHE A 1026 30.23 -29.02 5.56
CA PHE A 1026 30.57 -27.75 6.23
C PHE A 1026 31.74 -27.90 7.19
N PHE A 1027 31.85 -29.02 7.91
CA PHE A 1027 33.02 -29.31 8.73
C PHE A 1027 34.30 -29.37 7.88
N GLN A 1028 34.28 -30.10 6.77
CA GLN A 1028 35.42 -30.20 5.84
C GLN A 1028 35.82 -28.83 5.27
N ALA A 1029 34.85 -28.00 4.86
CA ALA A 1029 35.11 -26.65 4.37
C ALA A 1029 35.69 -25.75 5.47
N SER A 1030 35.17 -25.85 6.70
CA SER A 1030 35.64 -25.08 7.86
C SER A 1030 37.09 -25.41 8.26
N GLU A 1031 37.49 -26.67 8.08
CA GLU A 1031 38.85 -27.16 8.32
C GLU A 1031 39.83 -26.66 7.23
N ILE A 1032 39.39 -26.57 5.96
CA ILE A 1032 40.20 -26.03 4.85
C ILE A 1032 40.37 -24.51 4.95
N VAL A 1033 39.31 -23.78 5.35
CA VAL A 1033 39.34 -22.31 5.54
C VAL A 1033 40.05 -21.91 6.85
N GLY A 1034 40.25 -22.84 7.78
CA GLY A 1034 40.85 -22.56 9.09
C GLY A 1034 39.93 -21.76 10.03
N LYS A 1035 38.62 -21.74 9.77
CA LYS A 1035 37.60 -21.02 10.56
C LYS A 1035 36.56 -22.00 11.06
N SER A 1036 36.70 -22.45 12.31
CA SER A 1036 35.91 -23.56 12.87
C SER A 1036 34.42 -23.22 13.00
N ILE A 1037 33.57 -24.16 12.59
CA ILE A 1037 32.13 -24.16 12.90
C ILE A 1037 31.76 -25.04 14.11
N ARG A 1038 32.75 -25.69 14.75
CA ARG A 1038 32.57 -26.58 15.93
C ARG A 1038 32.80 -25.85 17.26
N LEU A 1039 32.24 -24.65 17.38
CA LEU A 1039 32.60 -23.72 18.47
C LEU A 1039 31.86 -23.98 19.78
N LEU A 1040 30.59 -24.40 19.72
CA LEU A 1040 29.65 -24.31 20.85
C LEU A 1040 30.08 -25.06 22.12
N ASP A 1041 30.75 -26.21 21.97
CA ASP A 1041 31.25 -26.99 23.10
C ASP A 1041 32.54 -26.39 23.72
N GLN A 1042 33.20 -25.47 23.03
CA GLN A 1042 34.46 -24.85 23.43
C GLN A 1042 34.27 -23.44 24.03
N THR A 1043 33.24 -22.69 23.60
CA THR A 1043 32.98 -21.30 24.01
C THR A 1043 33.16 -21.05 25.51
N LYS A 1044 32.57 -21.92 26.35
CA LYS A 1044 32.68 -21.80 27.82
C LYS A 1044 34.10 -21.95 28.34
N GLU A 1045 34.87 -22.91 27.84
CA GLU A 1045 36.27 -23.06 28.24
C GLU A 1045 37.12 -21.89 27.76
N LEU A 1046 36.84 -21.37 26.57
CA LEU A 1046 37.61 -20.26 25.98
C LEU A 1046 37.36 -18.95 26.74
N MET A 1047 36.11 -18.65 27.13
CA MET A 1047 35.80 -17.54 28.04
C MET A 1047 36.49 -17.69 29.40
N LEU A 1048 36.50 -18.89 29.99
CA LEU A 1048 37.23 -19.17 31.24
C LEU A 1048 38.75 -18.97 31.08
N LYS A 1049 39.32 -19.37 29.94
CA LYS A 1049 40.76 -19.20 29.63
C LYS A 1049 41.15 -17.73 29.41
N ALA A 1050 40.24 -16.91 28.86
CA ALA A 1050 40.40 -15.46 28.73
C ALA A 1050 40.23 -14.69 30.06
N GLY A 1051 39.83 -15.37 31.14
CA GLY A 1051 39.73 -14.79 32.49
C GLY A 1051 38.32 -14.37 32.93
N PHE A 1052 37.29 -14.62 32.12
CA PHE A 1052 35.90 -14.39 32.55
C PHE A 1052 35.52 -15.34 33.70
N THR A 1053 34.81 -14.81 34.69
CA THR A 1053 34.22 -15.57 35.80
C THR A 1053 32.69 -15.62 35.66
N ASN A 1054 31.99 -16.27 36.58
CA ASN A 1054 30.52 -16.44 36.53
C ASN A 1054 29.99 -17.03 35.21
N VAL A 1055 30.81 -17.82 34.50
CA VAL A 1055 30.51 -18.29 33.13
C VAL A 1055 29.42 -19.37 33.12
N VAL A 1056 28.23 -18.98 32.63
CA VAL A 1056 27.07 -19.85 32.47
C VAL A 1056 26.93 -20.24 31.00
N GLN A 1057 26.64 -21.51 30.73
CA GLN A 1057 26.24 -22.01 29.42
C GLN A 1057 24.84 -22.61 29.53
N ARG A 1058 23.98 -22.36 28.54
CA ARG A 1058 22.66 -22.99 28.42
C ARG A 1058 22.46 -23.45 26.99
N ASN A 1059 22.07 -24.72 26.83
CA ASN A 1059 21.82 -25.33 25.54
C ASN A 1059 20.32 -25.63 25.39
N TYR A 1060 19.77 -25.31 24.22
CA TYR A 1060 18.37 -25.46 23.86
C TYR A 1060 18.26 -26.38 22.64
N LYS A 1061 17.39 -27.40 22.71
CA LYS A 1061 16.99 -28.18 21.53
C LYS A 1061 16.01 -27.35 20.71
N VAL A 1062 16.40 -26.98 19.50
CA VAL A 1062 15.58 -26.23 18.54
C VAL A 1062 15.08 -27.23 17.49
N PRO A 1063 13.82 -27.68 17.57
CA PRO A 1063 13.27 -28.62 16.59
C PRO A 1063 13.18 -27.96 15.22
N ILE A 1064 13.35 -28.72 14.14
CA ILE A 1064 13.16 -28.22 12.77
C ILE A 1064 11.78 -28.70 12.30
N GLY A 1065 10.81 -27.79 12.25
CA GLY A 1065 9.43 -28.07 11.90
C GLY A 1065 8.50 -28.22 13.10
N ALA A 1066 7.19 -28.31 12.80
CA ALA A 1066 6.10 -28.24 13.79
C ALA A 1066 5.83 -29.56 14.56
N TRP A 1067 6.83 -30.44 14.68
CA TRP A 1067 6.65 -31.81 15.18
C TRP A 1067 6.63 -31.94 16.71
N SER A 1068 7.32 -31.04 17.44
CA SER A 1068 7.33 -31.08 18.92
C SER A 1068 5.92 -31.00 19.50
N SER A 1069 5.64 -31.72 20.57
CA SER A 1069 4.34 -31.69 21.27
C SER A 1069 4.13 -30.42 22.10
N GLU A 1070 5.21 -29.80 22.58
CA GLU A 1070 5.16 -28.58 23.39
C GLU A 1070 4.80 -27.34 22.55
N PRO A 1071 3.81 -26.52 22.95
CA PRO A 1071 3.37 -25.37 22.15
C PRO A 1071 4.48 -24.36 21.81
N LYS A 1072 5.36 -24.02 22.76
CA LYS A 1072 6.49 -23.10 22.51
C LYS A 1072 7.47 -23.70 21.49
N LEU A 1073 7.92 -24.93 21.73
CA LEU A 1073 8.90 -25.58 20.84
C LEU A 1073 8.30 -25.91 19.46
N LYS A 1074 6.99 -26.16 19.36
CA LYS A 1074 6.29 -26.28 18.08
C LYS A 1074 6.34 -25.00 17.26
N GLU A 1075 6.16 -23.84 17.89
CA GLU A 1075 6.22 -22.56 17.20
C GLU A 1075 7.66 -22.17 16.85
N VAL A 1076 8.59 -22.25 17.81
CA VAL A 1076 10.04 -22.15 17.58
C VAL A 1076 10.49 -23.05 16.42
N GLY A 1077 9.92 -24.26 16.30
CA GLY A 1077 10.26 -25.18 15.22
C GLY A 1077 9.74 -24.77 13.84
N ARG A 1078 8.63 -24.04 13.76
CA ARG A 1078 8.18 -23.46 12.48
C ARG A 1078 9.12 -22.33 12.03
N TRP A 1079 9.58 -21.51 12.97
CA TRP A 1079 10.60 -20.48 12.73
C TRP A 1079 11.94 -21.07 12.34
N SER A 1080 12.38 -22.15 13.01
CA SER A 1080 13.59 -22.89 12.66
C SER A 1080 13.52 -23.51 11.27
N LEU A 1081 12.38 -24.10 10.90
CA LEU A 1081 12.16 -24.60 9.54
C LEU A 1081 12.25 -23.49 8.49
N LEU A 1082 11.63 -22.34 8.73
CA LEU A 1082 11.72 -21.18 7.82
C LEU A 1082 13.16 -20.68 7.70
N PHE A 1083 13.86 -20.50 8.84
CA PHE A 1083 15.27 -20.11 8.90
C PHE A 1083 16.17 -21.06 8.10
N CYS A 1084 16.03 -22.38 8.28
CA CYS A 1084 16.77 -23.38 7.50
C CYS A 1084 16.44 -23.31 6.00
N LEU A 1085 15.16 -23.17 5.63
CA LEU A 1085 14.74 -23.15 4.23
C LEU A 1085 15.17 -21.88 3.46
N SER A 1086 15.27 -20.73 4.13
CA SER A 1086 15.80 -19.49 3.56
C SER A 1086 17.33 -19.43 3.58
N GLY A 1087 17.97 -19.96 4.63
CA GLY A 1087 19.43 -19.87 4.82
C GLY A 1087 20.27 -20.96 4.13
N MET A 1088 19.72 -22.15 3.89
CA MET A 1088 20.51 -23.32 3.46
C MET A 1088 21.33 -23.13 2.18
N GLU A 1089 20.83 -22.37 1.21
CA GLU A 1089 21.55 -22.05 -0.03
C GLU A 1089 22.68 -21.03 0.24
N SER A 1090 22.37 -19.98 1.02
CA SER A 1090 23.34 -18.95 1.44
C SER A 1090 24.56 -19.54 2.15
N TRP A 1091 24.37 -20.55 3.01
CA TRP A 1091 25.48 -21.22 3.69
C TRP A 1091 26.25 -22.16 2.74
N ALA A 1092 25.54 -22.89 1.88
CA ALA A 1092 26.14 -23.92 1.02
C ALA A 1092 26.98 -23.37 -0.14
N MET A 1093 26.51 -22.32 -0.82
CA MET A 1093 27.00 -21.98 -2.17
C MET A 1093 28.49 -21.64 -2.22
N TYR A 1094 29.04 -20.87 -1.28
CA TYR A 1094 30.48 -20.59 -1.26
C TYR A 1094 31.29 -21.80 -0.78
N MET A 1095 30.89 -22.43 0.32
CA MET A 1095 31.68 -23.48 0.96
C MET A 1095 31.76 -24.75 0.10
N LEU A 1096 30.67 -25.18 -0.53
CA LEU A 1096 30.69 -26.42 -1.32
C LEU A 1096 31.31 -26.17 -2.71
N ILE A 1097 31.02 -25.05 -3.37
CA ILE A 1097 31.52 -24.78 -4.73
C ILE A 1097 32.97 -24.26 -4.71
N ASN A 1098 33.27 -23.25 -3.88
CA ASN A 1098 34.57 -22.55 -3.95
C ASN A 1098 35.64 -23.11 -2.99
N VAL A 1099 35.26 -23.88 -1.96
CA VAL A 1099 36.22 -24.51 -1.01
C VAL A 1099 36.33 -26.02 -1.24
N LEU A 1100 35.21 -26.74 -1.38
CA LEU A 1100 35.21 -28.18 -1.64
C LEU A 1100 35.26 -28.56 -3.13
N MET A 1101 35.19 -27.59 -4.04
CA MET A 1101 35.21 -27.79 -5.49
C MET A 1101 34.08 -28.72 -6.01
N TRP A 1102 32.92 -28.75 -5.33
CA TRP A 1102 31.73 -29.42 -5.85
C TRP A 1102 31.17 -28.66 -7.04
N LYS A 1103 30.52 -29.35 -7.98
CA LYS A 1103 29.85 -28.67 -9.10
C LYS A 1103 28.55 -28.02 -8.63
N VAL A 1104 28.14 -26.97 -9.34
CA VAL A 1104 26.90 -26.23 -9.05
C VAL A 1104 25.68 -27.16 -9.13
N GLU A 1105 25.68 -28.10 -10.06
CA GLU A 1105 24.63 -29.11 -10.24
C GLU A 1105 24.56 -30.08 -9.06
N ASP A 1106 25.72 -30.58 -8.60
CA ASP A 1106 25.83 -31.51 -7.48
C ASP A 1106 25.34 -30.85 -6.16
N VAL A 1107 25.68 -29.57 -5.96
CA VAL A 1107 25.22 -28.76 -4.82
C VAL A 1107 23.72 -28.52 -4.87
N ASN A 1108 23.17 -28.20 -6.04
CA ASN A 1108 21.73 -27.99 -6.22
C ASN A 1108 20.92 -29.29 -6.00
N GLU A 1109 21.42 -30.44 -6.47
CA GLU A 1109 20.77 -31.74 -6.21
C GLU A 1109 20.84 -32.11 -4.70
N TYR A 1110 21.95 -31.80 -4.04
CA TYR A 1110 22.12 -32.00 -2.60
C TYR A 1110 21.16 -31.10 -1.78
N LEU A 1111 21.10 -29.80 -2.09
CA LEU A 1111 20.17 -28.85 -1.48
C LEU A 1111 18.71 -29.27 -1.68
N ALA A 1112 18.34 -29.78 -2.86
CA ALA A 1112 16.98 -30.30 -3.10
C ALA A 1112 16.62 -31.49 -2.20
N LYS A 1113 17.55 -32.42 -1.98
CA LYS A 1113 17.36 -33.58 -1.06
C LYS A 1113 17.24 -33.15 0.40
N VAL A 1114 18.10 -32.23 0.84
CA VAL A 1114 18.07 -31.67 2.20
C VAL A 1114 16.75 -30.89 2.43
N LYS A 1115 16.32 -30.10 1.44
CA LYS A 1115 15.06 -29.33 1.47
C LYS A 1115 13.83 -30.24 1.57
N ALA A 1116 13.82 -31.35 0.82
CA ALA A 1116 12.79 -32.37 0.96
C ALA A 1116 12.76 -33.00 2.36
N ALA A 1117 13.94 -33.29 2.94
CA ALA A 1117 14.04 -33.88 4.27
C ALA A 1117 13.68 -32.92 5.41
N PHE A 1118 13.92 -31.61 5.27
CA PHE A 1118 13.38 -30.59 6.20
C PHE A 1118 11.85 -30.50 6.16
N LEU A 1119 11.22 -30.85 5.03
CA LEU A 1119 9.77 -30.76 4.84
C LEU A 1119 9.01 -32.05 5.19
N ASP A 1120 9.66 -33.22 5.31
CA ASP A 1120 9.00 -34.44 5.78
C ASP A 1120 8.75 -34.36 7.30
N LYS A 1121 7.46 -34.32 7.67
CA LYS A 1121 6.97 -34.24 9.05
C LYS A 1121 7.31 -35.46 9.91
N LYS A 1122 7.83 -36.55 9.33
CA LYS A 1122 8.35 -37.72 10.06
C LYS A 1122 9.74 -37.50 10.64
N ASN A 1123 10.49 -36.53 10.13
CA ASN A 1123 11.86 -36.28 10.55
C ASN A 1123 11.84 -35.40 11.79
N HIS A 1124 11.96 -35.98 12.98
CA HIS A 1124 12.00 -35.25 14.25
C HIS A 1124 13.42 -34.71 14.53
N GLY A 1125 14.00 -34.09 13.51
CA GLY A 1125 15.32 -33.49 13.55
C GLY A 1125 15.31 -32.18 14.33
N TYR A 1126 16.30 -32.00 15.21
CA TYR A 1126 16.59 -30.75 15.91
C TYR A 1126 18.08 -30.40 15.79
N TYR A 1127 18.41 -29.13 15.96
CA TYR A 1127 19.78 -28.69 16.26
C TYR A 1127 19.86 -28.05 17.64
N VAL A 1128 21.07 -27.85 18.15
CA VAL A 1128 21.29 -27.19 19.45
C VAL A 1128 21.65 -25.72 19.21
N VAL A 1129 20.88 -24.81 19.80
CA VAL A 1129 21.34 -23.44 20.07
C VAL A 1129 21.95 -23.43 21.46
N GLY A 1130 23.09 -22.78 21.65
CA GLY A 1130 23.58 -22.49 22.99
C GLY A 1130 23.98 -21.03 23.16
N THR A 1131 23.66 -20.51 24.33
CA THR A 1131 24.19 -19.24 24.86
C THR A 1131 25.28 -19.54 25.87
N VAL A 1132 26.36 -18.76 25.84
CA VAL A 1132 27.36 -18.69 26.90
C VAL A 1132 27.57 -17.23 27.27
N TYR A 1133 27.46 -16.91 28.56
CA TYR A 1133 27.75 -15.58 29.07
C TYR A 1133 28.66 -15.62 30.29
N GLY A 1134 29.53 -14.62 30.44
CA GLY A 1134 30.54 -14.53 31.49
C GLY A 1134 30.84 -13.09 31.89
N GLN A 1135 31.35 -12.91 33.11
CA GLN A 1135 31.60 -11.60 33.71
C GLN A 1135 33.10 -11.35 33.88
N LYS A 1136 33.57 -10.14 33.55
CA LYS A 1136 34.92 -9.72 33.95
C LYS A 1136 34.94 -9.53 35.47
N PRO A 1137 35.93 -10.04 36.22
CA PRO A 1137 36.08 -9.77 37.65
C PRO A 1137 36.05 -8.26 37.98
N LEU A 1138 35.65 -7.93 39.21
CA LEU A 1138 35.74 -6.58 39.80
C LEU A 1138 37.18 -6.24 40.20
#